data_AF-A0AAW8TCL3-F1
#
_entry.id   AF-A0AAW8TCL3-F1
#
_cell.length_a   1.000
_cell.length_b   1.000
_cell.length_c   1.000
_cell.angle_alpha   90.00
_cell.angle_beta   90.00
_cell.angle_gamma   90.00
#
_symmetry.space_group_name_H-M   'P 1'
#
loop_
_entity.id
_entity.type
_entity.pdbx_description
1 polymer ?
#
loop_
_entity_poly.entity_id
_entity_poly.type
_entity_poly.pdbx_seq_one_letter_code
_entity_poly.pdbx_strand_id
1 'polypeptide(L)'
;MMETRRSLLEKAKEVLLKQASEGEIYFFVTTCSEDKRGKVWQTTGKNFERAWIKVERYLKKYIVFPKWLKIEFVDSWQEVTADEGKEAFQKIQRNNYFRYGVKFKKDNSFTFMPEEIVGNALLVPHQEHSIVKKDARLQLDEGNMRGYIKRKYQKGLTNPFVSFDESWSFFTKKGIFIEDNKIYPLETEQSGQGIRKIDQENQVEMLDQAIYRGADFLVNQITETGKFVYGYFPAYGKVLRSYNSVRHYSSLYALLEAYEYLREQGTASEEFLEKIEQGLTWGLMNLTQISDGDYYVAEWLKDGVELKLGAQAMVILALSKYQTVTGSKQFLPAMKKFLQGMKSFIDETGATTHVLDEHLQKKEKFRIIYYDGEALFAIMRAYPLVLRNEWLELAERLMNHFIDADYQRYHDHWLSYSVNELTSYVPKRKYFEFGVKNALENLRFIERRDTAYPTMLELVVAAVKMFSRIEELDLGEPLFSSADFSWLRSVMEKRALHELRTGTMWPELAMFFAKPETIAGGFYCRHDRCRMRIDDAEHFLSGLINYRNFRDFSVQDIQELPNEPTISLKEEEPLAVSVIIPVYNREKEIAECLSKLAETTFDKSRMEVLVVDDASTDETVQVIETFRNEFDHLKIIRLAENSGGASVPRNIAIKQAKGKWLLFIDSDDYVTPHAIVDAYNLANERESTDLVCMPYFRAEESSRAISRSAFIYPENVSGLDFLDTKLYNSLNVVGKMVRRSIIINYEIEFPAEIRVREDNWFSMRLYGVVREIAILGNQKEYYFIRDKDNVSLSNYRTPPRDAAKIFFTVFQFIFGLDELSSARKADIMAIYLNRYTKMIKRGKYSPDRVLEKTGQYLSLLKQSPYIDKESKQFIIDLYDAKYEVTE
;
A
#
# COMPACT_ATOMS: atom_id res chain seq x y z
N MET A 1 11.19 8.68 45.91
CA MET A 1 10.87 9.71 44.89
C MET A 1 12.09 10.41 44.29
N MET A 2 12.98 11.03 45.07
CA MET A 2 14.19 11.66 44.50
C MET A 2 15.20 10.64 43.93
N GLU A 3 15.37 9.50 44.59
CA GLU A 3 16.29 8.42 44.17
C GLU A 3 15.80 7.72 42.89
N THR A 4 14.49 7.48 42.78
CA THR A 4 13.84 6.95 41.56
C THR A 4 13.93 7.92 40.39
N ARG A 5 13.78 9.23 40.62
CA ARG A 5 13.92 10.26 39.58
C ARG A 5 15.35 10.36 39.04
N ARG A 6 16.34 10.35 39.92
CA ARG A 6 17.75 10.40 39.51
C ARG A 6 18.09 9.16 38.69
N SER A 7 17.71 7.97 39.15
CA SER A 7 17.90 6.72 38.40
C SER A 7 17.24 6.75 37.02
N LEU A 8 16.01 7.28 36.93
CA LEU A 8 15.30 7.40 35.65
C LEU A 8 16.01 8.34 34.66
N LEU A 9 16.52 9.48 35.13
CA LEU A 9 17.27 10.41 34.28
C LEU A 9 18.64 9.86 33.86
N GLU A 10 19.31 9.07 34.70
CA GLU A 10 20.55 8.38 34.28
C GLU A 10 20.25 7.34 33.19
N LYS A 11 19.19 6.53 33.33
CA LYS A 11 18.76 5.60 32.26
C LYS A 11 18.40 6.33 30.97
N ALA A 12 17.68 7.45 31.08
CA ALA A 12 17.34 8.31 29.94
C ALA A 12 18.61 8.85 29.25
N LYS A 13 19.60 9.28 30.05
CA LYS A 13 20.90 9.73 29.56
C LYS A 13 21.60 8.64 28.77
N GLU A 14 21.66 7.43 29.30
CA GLU A 14 22.30 6.28 28.63
C GLU A 14 21.67 5.96 27.28
N VAL A 15 20.32 5.96 27.21
CA VAL A 15 19.59 5.72 25.95
C VAL A 15 19.88 6.81 24.93
N LEU A 16 19.85 8.08 25.34
CA LEU A 16 20.09 9.22 24.46
C LEU A 16 21.55 9.32 24.01
N LEU A 17 22.51 9.01 24.90
CA LEU A 17 23.93 9.04 24.59
C LEU A 17 24.30 8.05 23.49
N LYS A 18 23.68 6.85 23.48
CA LYS A 18 23.86 5.85 22.42
C LYS A 18 23.40 6.32 21.04
N GLN A 19 22.53 7.33 20.98
CA GLN A 19 21.95 7.86 19.74
C GLN A 19 22.62 9.16 19.28
N ALA A 20 23.41 9.80 20.14
CA ALA A 20 23.95 11.13 19.90
C ALA A 20 25.18 11.09 18.98
N SER A 21 25.25 12.04 18.05
CA SER A 21 26.43 12.28 17.22
C SER A 21 27.51 13.03 18.01
N GLU A 22 28.76 12.94 17.54
CA GLU A 22 29.86 13.73 18.09
C GLU A 22 29.69 15.22 17.72
N GLY A 23 30.04 16.12 18.64
CA GLY A 23 30.02 17.57 18.40
C GLY A 23 28.96 18.33 19.21
N GLU A 24 28.57 19.52 18.74
CA GLU A 24 27.59 20.36 19.43
C GLU A 24 26.19 19.73 19.42
N ILE A 25 25.59 19.57 20.62
CA ILE A 25 24.25 19.01 20.77
C ILE A 25 23.24 20.10 21.05
N TYR A 26 22.12 20.06 20.32
CA TYR A 26 20.97 20.93 20.51
C TYR A 26 19.80 20.13 21.08
N PHE A 27 19.44 20.35 22.34
CA PHE A 27 18.34 19.66 23.04
C PHE A 27 17.05 20.46 23.04
N PHE A 28 15.94 19.71 22.99
CA PHE A 28 14.59 20.11 23.34
C PHE A 28 14.08 19.26 24.49
N VAL A 29 13.44 19.91 25.46
CA VAL A 29 12.79 19.27 26.61
C VAL A 29 11.36 19.78 26.66
N THR A 30 10.41 18.89 26.38
CA THR A 30 8.98 19.19 26.45
C THR A 30 8.39 18.59 27.71
N THR A 31 7.81 19.42 28.56
CA THR A 31 7.16 19.02 29.82
C THR A 31 5.68 19.34 29.76
N CYS A 32 4.81 18.40 30.11
CA CYS A 32 3.36 18.59 30.12
C CYS A 32 2.74 17.98 31.38
N SER A 33 1.79 18.72 31.97
CA SER A 33 0.96 18.33 33.12
C SER A 33 -0.42 17.82 32.70
N GLU A 34 -0.60 17.48 31.41
CA GLU A 34 -1.83 17.04 30.72
C GLU A 34 -2.92 18.09 30.50
N ASP A 35 -3.23 18.94 31.47
CA ASP A 35 -4.34 19.92 31.42
C ASP A 35 -4.14 21.07 30.41
N LYS A 36 -2.90 21.31 30.02
CA LYS A 36 -2.49 22.42 29.16
C LYS A 36 -1.38 21.98 28.24
N ARG A 37 -1.31 22.65 27.09
CA ARG A 37 -0.20 22.54 26.15
C ARG A 37 1.16 22.52 26.85
N GLY A 38 1.95 21.53 26.49
CA GLY A 38 3.30 21.32 27.00
C GLY A 38 4.21 22.51 26.73
N LYS A 39 5.16 22.70 27.64
CA LYS A 39 6.21 23.72 27.54
C LYS A 39 7.45 23.12 26.91
N VAL A 40 7.86 23.68 25.78
CA VAL A 40 9.11 23.33 25.10
C VAL A 40 10.22 24.26 25.57
N TRP A 41 11.26 23.69 26.17
CA TRP A 41 12.49 24.38 26.51
C TRP A 41 13.63 23.85 25.65
N GLN A 42 14.60 24.72 25.30
CA GLN A 42 15.70 24.37 24.41
C GLN A 42 17.05 24.81 24.99
N THR A 43 18.11 24.07 24.69
CA THR A 43 19.49 24.39 25.09
C THR A 43 20.50 23.79 24.13
N THR A 44 21.72 24.34 24.10
CA THR A 44 22.86 23.75 23.38
C THR A 44 24.05 23.48 24.29
N GLY A 45 24.98 22.64 23.85
CA GLY A 45 26.28 22.46 24.49
C GLY A 45 27.31 21.85 23.54
N LYS A 46 28.59 22.18 23.73
CA LYS A 46 29.70 21.75 22.84
C LYS A 46 29.85 20.24 22.67
N ASN A 47 29.24 19.46 23.57
CA ASN A 47 29.11 18.01 23.52
C ASN A 47 27.88 17.59 24.33
N PHE A 48 27.51 16.30 24.21
CA PHE A 48 26.36 15.71 24.89
C PHE A 48 26.38 15.99 26.40
N GLU A 49 27.49 15.70 27.08
CA GLU A 49 27.62 15.87 28.54
C GLU A 49 27.36 17.31 29.00
N ARG A 50 27.95 18.30 28.31
CA ARG A 50 27.76 19.71 28.65
C ARG A 50 26.33 20.18 28.40
N ALA A 51 25.68 19.64 27.38
CA ALA A 51 24.29 19.96 27.08
C ALA A 51 23.33 19.27 28.08
N TRP A 52 23.62 18.02 28.45
CA TRP A 52 22.86 17.22 29.42
C TRP A 52 22.85 17.83 30.82
N ILE A 53 23.98 18.36 31.32
CA ILE A 53 24.03 19.09 32.61
C ILE A 53 22.98 20.21 32.68
N LYS A 54 22.71 20.87 31.53
CA LYS A 54 21.69 21.92 31.45
C LYS A 54 20.28 21.33 31.46
N VAL A 55 20.06 20.21 30.80
CA VAL A 55 18.78 19.44 30.85
C VAL A 55 18.48 19.02 32.28
N GLU A 56 19.44 18.42 33.00
CA GLU A 56 19.26 18.03 34.40
C GLU A 56 18.94 19.24 35.29
N ARG A 57 19.68 20.34 35.10
CA ARG A 57 19.43 21.58 35.85
C ARG A 57 18.05 22.16 35.56
N TYR A 58 17.59 22.09 34.31
CA TYR A 58 16.23 22.51 33.93
C TYR A 58 15.18 21.65 34.62
N LEU A 59 15.34 20.32 34.56
CA LEU A 59 14.41 19.39 35.18
C LEU A 59 14.41 19.50 36.70
N LYS A 60 15.56 19.71 37.36
CA LYS A 60 15.64 19.91 38.83
C LYS A 60 14.73 21.02 39.38
N LYS A 61 14.30 21.98 38.55
CA LYS A 61 13.36 23.05 38.95
C LYS A 61 11.94 22.53 39.20
N TYR A 62 11.58 21.37 38.64
CA TYR A 62 10.27 20.77 38.83
C TYR A 62 10.21 20.03 40.17
N ILE A 63 9.37 20.52 41.08
CA ILE A 63 9.13 19.90 42.39
C ILE A 63 8.45 18.53 42.21
N VAL A 64 7.40 18.48 41.39
CA VAL A 64 6.73 17.26 40.94
C VAL A 64 7.24 16.91 39.55
N PHE A 65 7.62 15.65 39.32
CA PHE A 65 8.09 15.22 38.01
C PHE A 65 6.97 15.34 36.98
N PRO A 66 7.21 15.89 35.77
CA PRO A 66 6.17 15.98 34.75
C PRO A 66 5.59 14.60 34.43
N LYS A 67 4.26 14.52 34.29
CA LYS A 67 3.56 13.29 33.88
C LYS A 67 4.05 12.81 32.52
N TRP A 68 4.14 13.76 31.58
CA TRP A 68 4.69 13.53 30.25
C TRP A 68 5.94 14.38 30.03
N LEU A 69 7.03 13.70 29.72
CA LEU A 69 8.33 14.30 29.47
C LEU A 69 8.92 13.77 28.16
N LYS A 70 9.12 14.65 27.19
CA LYS A 70 9.79 14.34 25.93
C LYS A 70 11.16 15.00 25.91
N ILE A 71 12.23 14.23 25.70
CA ILE A 71 13.60 14.73 25.61
C ILE A 71 14.17 14.34 24.26
N GLU A 72 14.51 15.33 23.46
CA GLU A 72 14.92 15.15 22.07
C GLU A 72 16.15 16.00 21.78
N PHE A 73 16.97 15.59 20.83
CA PHE A 73 18.07 16.39 20.31
C PHE A 73 18.07 16.38 18.79
N VAL A 74 18.66 17.43 18.22
CA VAL A 74 18.83 17.54 16.76
C VAL A 74 19.83 16.49 16.28
N ASP A 75 19.40 15.70 15.30
CA ASP A 75 20.19 14.62 14.71
C ASP A 75 20.97 15.11 13.49
N SER A 76 20.31 15.86 12.61
CA SER A 76 20.94 16.45 11.42
C SER A 76 20.39 17.84 11.14
N TRP A 77 21.21 18.68 10.50
CA TRP A 77 20.84 20.00 9.99
C TRP A 77 20.95 20.03 8.47
N GLN A 78 20.02 20.74 7.85
CA GLN A 78 20.08 21.13 6.45
C GLN A 78 19.89 22.64 6.36
N GLU A 79 20.90 23.33 5.83
CA GLU A 79 20.81 24.77 5.59
C GLU A 79 20.03 25.05 4.32
N VAL A 80 19.14 26.03 4.39
CA VAL A 80 18.34 26.47 3.25
C VAL A 80 18.19 27.99 3.26
N THR A 81 18.08 28.58 2.08
CA THR A 81 17.64 29.96 1.93
C THR A 81 16.16 30.08 2.34
N ALA A 82 15.72 31.31 2.62
CA ALA A 82 14.31 31.53 2.95
C ALA A 82 13.36 31.12 1.79
N ASP A 83 13.78 31.30 0.54
CA ASP A 83 12.98 30.95 -0.64
C ASP A 83 12.90 29.44 -0.83
N GLU A 84 14.01 28.71 -0.70
CA GLU A 84 14.00 27.23 -0.70
C GLU A 84 13.12 26.67 0.43
N GLY A 85 13.15 27.31 1.61
CA GLY A 85 12.32 26.93 2.73
C GLY A 85 10.83 27.13 2.46
N LYS A 86 10.45 28.28 1.87
CA LYS A 86 9.07 28.56 1.42
C LYS A 86 8.63 27.56 0.35
N GLU A 87 9.49 27.27 -0.61
CA GLU A 87 9.23 26.29 -1.68
C GLU A 87 9.03 24.88 -1.10
N ALA A 88 9.84 24.48 -0.11
CA ALA A 88 9.70 23.19 0.56
C ALA A 88 8.35 23.03 1.25
N PHE A 89 7.82 24.08 1.90
CA PHE A 89 6.46 24.06 2.46
C PHE A 89 5.41 23.89 1.35
N GLN A 90 5.54 24.62 0.24
CA GLN A 90 4.59 24.58 -0.86
C GLN A 90 4.56 23.22 -1.57
N LYS A 91 5.69 22.50 -1.64
CA LYS A 91 5.80 21.15 -2.22
C LYS A 91 5.06 20.08 -1.41
N ILE A 92 4.72 20.32 -0.14
CA ILE A 92 3.97 19.36 0.66
C ILE A 92 2.51 19.29 0.19
N GLN A 93 2.11 18.11 -0.28
CA GLN A 93 0.81 17.88 -0.89
C GLN A 93 -0.37 17.81 0.11
N ARG A 94 -0.10 17.58 1.41
CA ARG A 94 -1.13 17.39 2.44
C ARG A 94 -0.87 18.27 3.66
N ASN A 95 -1.94 18.76 4.27
CA ASN A 95 -1.80 19.54 5.50
C ASN A 95 -1.16 18.72 6.63
N ASN A 96 -0.32 19.31 7.48
CA ASN A 96 0.38 18.64 8.60
C ASN A 96 1.37 17.50 8.21
N TYR A 97 1.83 17.45 6.96
CA TYR A 97 2.82 16.45 6.49
C TYR A 97 4.25 17.01 6.34
N PHE A 98 4.50 18.27 6.72
CA PHE A 98 5.86 18.77 6.87
C PHE A 98 6.49 18.18 8.15
N ARG A 99 7.50 17.31 8.01
CA ARG A 99 8.05 16.48 9.10
C ARG A 99 9.41 16.94 9.64
N TYR A 100 9.90 18.11 9.21
CA TYR A 100 11.16 18.67 9.68
C TYR A 100 10.93 19.77 10.73
N GLY A 101 11.86 19.90 11.66
CA GLY A 101 11.94 21.08 12.50
C GLY A 101 12.51 22.25 11.71
N VAL A 102 12.21 23.49 12.11
CA VAL A 102 12.65 24.70 11.42
C VAL A 102 13.34 25.64 12.40
N LYS A 103 14.51 26.16 12.03
CA LYS A 103 15.22 27.22 12.73
C LYS A 103 15.37 28.43 11.81
N PHE A 104 14.95 29.60 12.27
CA PHE A 104 15.14 30.88 11.57
C PHE A 104 16.38 31.60 12.12
N LYS A 105 17.26 32.17 11.27
CA LYS A 105 18.59 32.66 11.71
C LYS A 105 18.74 34.16 12.00
N LYS A 106 17.78 35.03 11.65
CA LYS A 106 17.94 36.50 11.81
C LYS A 106 17.45 37.02 13.18
N ASP A 107 18.12 38.07 13.69
CA ASP A 107 17.81 38.92 14.88
C ASP A 107 16.74 38.36 15.83
N ASN A 108 17.12 37.34 16.61
CA ASN A 108 16.30 36.51 17.51
C ASN A 108 15.91 35.13 16.94
N SER A 109 16.89 34.25 16.73
CA SER A 109 16.65 32.90 16.21
C SER A 109 15.53 32.15 16.93
N PHE A 110 14.46 31.81 16.21
CA PHE A 110 13.39 30.93 16.71
C PHE A 110 13.52 29.55 16.09
N THR A 111 13.22 28.54 16.89
CA THR A 111 13.36 27.14 16.51
C THR A 111 12.08 26.41 16.87
N PHE A 112 11.49 25.70 15.93
CA PHE A 112 10.24 24.98 16.12
C PHE A 112 10.40 23.52 15.70
N MET A 113 9.99 22.61 16.57
CA MET A 113 9.91 21.18 16.25
C MET A 113 8.68 20.89 15.35
N PRO A 114 8.69 19.77 14.59
CA PRO A 114 7.55 19.37 13.75
C PRO A 114 6.20 19.36 14.49
N GLU A 115 6.17 18.89 15.73
CA GLU A 115 4.97 18.80 16.55
C GLU A 115 4.55 20.16 17.11
N GLU A 116 5.49 21.09 17.31
CA GLU A 116 5.16 22.47 17.62
C GLU A 116 4.46 23.14 16.43
N ILE A 117 4.94 22.86 15.21
CA ILE A 117 4.34 23.36 13.97
C ILE A 117 2.90 22.87 13.83
N VAL A 118 2.66 21.56 14.00
CA VAL A 118 1.32 20.96 13.91
C VAL A 118 0.43 21.39 15.07
N GLY A 119 0.89 21.28 16.31
CA GLY A 119 0.10 21.55 17.52
C GLY A 119 -0.30 23.02 17.68
N ASN A 120 0.44 23.94 17.06
CA ASN A 120 0.13 25.37 17.02
C ASN A 120 -0.42 25.84 15.68
N ALA A 121 -0.62 24.95 14.69
CA ALA A 121 -1.02 25.31 13.33
C ALA A 121 -0.17 26.45 12.74
N LEU A 122 1.16 26.34 12.88
CA LEU A 122 2.11 27.35 12.37
C LEU A 122 2.20 27.30 10.84
N LEU A 123 2.01 26.12 10.27
CA LEU A 123 1.80 25.92 8.84
C LEU A 123 0.33 25.57 8.60
N VAL A 124 -0.31 26.28 7.67
CA VAL A 124 -1.70 26.09 7.26
C VAL A 124 -1.76 25.90 5.75
N PRO A 125 -2.75 25.16 5.22
CA PRO A 125 -2.89 25.01 3.78
C PRO A 125 -3.42 26.31 3.15
N HIS A 126 -3.15 26.49 1.85
CA HIS A 126 -3.68 27.60 1.07
C HIS A 126 -5.22 27.65 1.12
N GLN A 127 -5.81 28.83 0.96
CA GLN A 127 -7.26 29.02 1.10
C GLN A 127 -8.10 28.16 0.14
N GLU A 128 -7.56 27.82 -1.02
CA GLU A 128 -8.20 26.97 -2.03
C GLU A 128 -8.04 25.47 -1.77
N HIS A 129 -7.32 25.08 -0.72
CA HIS A 129 -7.09 23.68 -0.41
C HIS A 129 -8.39 22.96 -0.03
N SER A 130 -8.57 21.78 -0.60
CA SER A 130 -9.56 20.80 -0.17
C SER A 130 -8.84 19.52 0.25
N ILE A 131 -9.35 18.86 1.28
CA ILE A 131 -8.84 17.59 1.81
C ILE A 131 -8.72 16.52 0.69
N VAL A 132 -9.58 16.59 -0.32
CA VAL A 132 -9.61 15.65 -1.46
C VAL A 132 -8.48 15.92 -2.46
N LYS A 133 -7.98 17.16 -2.54
CA LYS A 133 -6.94 17.57 -3.49
C LYS A 133 -5.55 17.47 -2.85
N LYS A 134 -4.62 16.79 -3.51
CA LYS A 134 -3.19 16.69 -3.11
C LYS A 134 -2.40 17.97 -3.44
N ASP A 135 -2.93 19.12 -3.01
CA ASP A 135 -2.40 20.46 -3.30
C ASP A 135 -2.58 21.36 -2.07
N ALA A 136 -1.90 21.06 -0.97
CA ALA A 136 -2.02 21.83 0.26
C ALA A 136 -1.36 23.20 0.18
N ARG A 137 -0.27 23.34 -0.59
CA ARG A 137 0.51 24.59 -0.74
C ARG A 137 0.70 25.29 0.61
N LEU A 138 1.40 24.61 1.54
CA LEU A 138 1.49 25.08 2.92
C LEU A 138 2.12 26.46 3.02
N GLN A 139 1.56 27.29 3.89
CA GLN A 139 2.00 28.65 4.18
C GLN A 139 2.10 28.87 5.69
N LEU A 140 2.97 29.78 6.10
CA LEU A 140 3.10 30.19 7.49
C LEU A 140 1.88 31.05 7.90
N ASP A 141 1.29 30.75 9.05
CA ASP A 141 0.19 31.56 9.62
C ASP A 141 0.74 32.64 10.58
N GLU A 142 0.64 33.90 10.19
CA GLU A 142 1.15 35.05 10.95
C GLU A 142 0.60 35.14 12.38
N GLY A 143 -0.70 34.91 12.54
CA GLY A 143 -1.40 35.05 13.81
C GLY A 143 -0.95 33.99 14.80
N ASN A 144 -0.91 32.74 14.35
CA ASN A 144 -0.47 31.59 15.13
C ASN A 144 1.02 31.70 15.47
N MET A 145 1.86 32.11 14.51
CA MET A 145 3.29 32.34 14.73
C MET A 145 3.54 33.40 15.80
N ARG A 146 2.92 34.58 15.68
CA ARG A 146 3.04 35.66 16.66
C ARG A 146 2.56 35.23 18.04
N GLY A 147 1.40 34.57 18.08
CA GLY A 147 0.83 34.06 19.32
C GLY A 147 1.76 33.05 19.99
N TYR A 148 2.33 32.12 19.22
CA TYR A 148 3.19 31.08 19.78
C TYR A 148 4.57 31.59 20.18
N ILE A 149 5.20 32.46 19.38
CA ILE A 149 6.49 33.08 19.74
C ILE A 149 6.36 33.84 21.07
N LYS A 150 5.28 34.61 21.25
CA LYS A 150 5.00 35.29 22.51
C LYS A 150 4.90 34.32 23.68
N ARG A 151 4.22 33.17 23.50
CA ARG A 151 4.09 32.13 24.55
C ARG A 151 5.42 31.42 24.84
N LYS A 152 6.16 31.00 23.81
CA LYS A 152 7.38 30.18 23.94
C LYS A 152 8.59 31.00 24.38
N TYR A 153 8.80 32.17 23.77
CA TYR A 153 10.01 32.97 23.94
C TYR A 153 9.80 34.24 24.79
N GLN A 154 8.55 34.55 25.17
CA GLN A 154 8.20 35.78 25.90
C GLN A 154 8.62 37.08 25.18
N LYS A 155 8.70 37.02 23.84
CA LYS A 155 9.02 38.17 22.98
C LYS A 155 7.78 38.61 22.21
N GLY A 156 7.47 39.90 22.24
CA GLY A 156 6.42 40.49 21.39
C GLY A 156 6.98 40.85 20.03
N LEU A 157 6.43 40.31 18.95
CA LEU A 157 6.79 40.66 17.58
C LEU A 157 5.65 41.40 16.88
N THR A 158 6.00 42.45 16.13
CA THR A 158 5.08 43.27 15.31
C THR A 158 4.89 42.69 13.89
N ASN A 159 5.90 42.02 13.33
CA ASN A 159 5.77 41.18 12.13
C ASN A 159 6.80 40.04 12.21
N PRO A 160 6.38 38.76 12.32
CA PRO A 160 7.31 37.64 12.40
C PRO A 160 8.12 37.42 11.11
N PHE A 161 7.59 37.75 9.93
CA PHE A 161 8.26 37.49 8.64
C PHE A 161 9.48 38.36 8.40
N VAL A 162 9.46 39.62 8.89
CA VAL A 162 10.62 40.53 8.83
C VAL A 162 11.83 39.96 9.57
N SER A 163 11.60 39.06 10.54
CA SER A 163 12.66 38.37 11.28
C SER A 163 13.13 37.07 10.62
N PHE A 164 12.52 36.61 9.51
CA PHE A 164 12.79 35.29 8.90
C PHE A 164 13.41 35.35 7.50
N ASP A 165 13.48 36.49 6.82
CA ASP A 165 13.74 36.54 5.37
C ASP A 165 15.19 36.26 4.88
N GLU A 166 16.13 35.81 5.72
CA GLU A 166 17.55 35.66 5.30
C GLU A 166 17.99 34.19 5.10
N SER A 167 18.05 33.40 6.16
CA SER A 167 18.46 31.97 6.09
C SER A 167 17.79 31.14 7.17
N TRP A 168 17.44 29.91 6.81
CA TRP A 168 16.77 28.95 7.70
C TRP A 168 17.62 27.68 7.80
N SER A 169 17.26 26.82 8.75
CA SER A 169 17.75 25.45 8.78
C SER A 169 16.59 24.50 9.05
N PHE A 170 16.51 23.43 8.28
CA PHE A 170 15.68 22.28 8.59
C PHE A 170 16.46 21.28 9.42
N PHE A 171 15.78 20.54 10.30
CA PHE A 171 16.43 19.54 11.12
C PHE A 171 15.57 18.31 11.37
N THR A 172 16.24 17.15 11.48
CA THR A 172 15.69 15.92 12.04
C THR A 172 16.05 15.81 13.51
N LYS A 173 15.39 14.90 14.23
CA LYS A 173 15.59 14.74 15.67
C LYS A 173 15.48 13.29 16.09
N LYS A 174 16.15 12.98 17.20
CA LYS A 174 16.11 11.71 17.92
C LYS A 174 15.76 12.00 19.36
N GLY A 175 15.19 11.02 20.06
CA GLY A 175 14.83 11.24 21.44
C GLY A 175 14.10 10.10 22.11
N ILE A 176 13.60 10.44 23.30
CA ILE A 176 12.82 9.56 24.15
C ILE A 176 11.57 10.29 24.65
N PHE A 177 10.57 9.50 24.99
CA PHE A 177 9.42 9.91 25.76
C PHE A 177 9.39 9.16 27.08
N ILE A 178 8.96 9.85 28.14
CA ILE A 178 8.86 9.31 29.48
C ILE A 178 7.43 9.54 29.96
N GLU A 179 6.77 8.44 30.31
CA GLU A 179 5.42 8.37 30.84
C GLU A 179 5.39 7.26 31.90
N ASP A 180 4.78 7.53 33.05
CA ASP A 180 4.64 6.58 34.16
C ASP A 180 5.94 5.87 34.57
N ASN A 181 7.06 6.62 34.56
CA ASN A 181 8.43 6.13 34.81
C ASN A 181 8.95 5.09 33.80
N LYS A 182 8.24 4.81 32.71
CA LYS A 182 8.73 4.05 31.57
C LYS A 182 9.41 4.98 30.56
N ILE A 183 10.49 4.50 29.94
CA ILE A 183 11.21 5.22 28.88
C ILE A 183 10.88 4.55 27.55
N TYR A 184 10.34 5.34 26.62
CA TYR A 184 10.03 4.94 25.26
C TYR A 184 11.01 5.62 24.29
N PRO A 185 11.88 4.88 23.59
CA PRO A 185 12.59 5.42 22.43
C PRO A 185 11.60 5.95 21.41
N LEU A 186 11.92 7.06 20.76
CA LEU A 186 11.07 7.62 19.70
C LEU A 186 11.49 7.06 18.33
N GLU A 187 10.49 6.79 17.50
CA GLU A 187 10.65 6.40 16.11
C GLU A 187 11.26 7.56 15.32
N THR A 188 12.21 7.24 14.46
CA THR A 188 12.97 8.19 13.65
C THR A 188 12.71 8.00 12.16
N GLU A 189 12.22 6.83 11.79
CA GLU A 189 11.98 6.41 10.40
C GLU A 189 10.48 6.24 10.13
N GLN A 190 10.13 6.14 8.84
CA GLN A 190 8.77 5.89 8.38
C GLN A 190 7.73 6.94 8.86
N SER A 191 6.45 6.57 8.84
CA SER A 191 5.32 7.48 9.09
C SER A 191 5.11 7.84 10.57
N GLY A 192 5.74 7.08 11.49
CA GLY A 192 5.68 7.20 12.95
C GLY A 192 6.68 8.18 13.58
N GLN A 193 7.43 8.97 12.82
CA GLN A 193 8.49 9.82 13.39
C GLN A 193 8.04 10.68 14.59
N GLY A 194 8.73 10.56 15.72
CA GLY A 194 8.47 11.34 16.93
C GLY A 194 7.37 10.78 17.84
N ILE A 195 6.75 9.63 17.51
CA ILE A 195 6.01 8.83 18.48
C ILE A 195 6.89 7.71 19.04
N ARG A 196 6.45 7.05 20.11
CA ARG A 196 7.13 5.87 20.66
C ARG A 196 7.39 4.82 19.56
N LYS A 197 8.56 4.19 19.60
CA LYS A 197 8.91 3.10 18.68
C LYS A 197 8.01 1.89 18.96
N ILE A 198 7.42 1.36 17.90
CA ILE A 198 6.54 0.19 17.95
C ILE A 198 7.12 -0.87 17.02
N ASP A 199 7.59 -1.98 17.57
CA ASP A 199 8.21 -3.09 16.84
C ASP A 199 7.58 -4.42 17.26
N GLN A 200 8.05 -5.54 16.69
CA GLN A 200 7.46 -6.85 16.92
C GLN A 200 7.44 -7.25 18.41
N GLU A 201 8.40 -6.78 19.21
CA GLU A 201 8.51 -7.13 20.63
C GLU A 201 7.43 -6.45 21.48
N ASN A 202 7.08 -5.20 21.16
CA ASN A 202 6.12 -4.43 21.96
C ASN A 202 4.77 -4.17 21.28
N GLN A 203 4.59 -4.57 20.01
CA GLN A 203 3.39 -4.26 19.23
C GLN A 203 2.10 -4.70 19.91
N VAL A 204 2.09 -5.86 20.57
CA VAL A 204 0.91 -6.36 21.29
C VAL A 204 0.58 -5.44 22.47
N GLU A 205 1.56 -5.11 23.33
CA GLU A 205 1.35 -4.17 24.44
C GLU A 205 0.87 -2.80 23.92
N MET A 206 1.45 -2.31 22.82
CA MET A 206 1.08 -1.01 22.25
C MET A 206 -0.33 -1.02 21.64
N LEU A 207 -0.72 -2.14 21.03
CA LEU A 207 -2.07 -2.35 20.51
C LEU A 207 -3.11 -2.36 21.64
N ASP A 208 -2.85 -3.12 22.70
CA ASP A 208 -3.73 -3.21 23.87
C ASP A 208 -3.87 -1.83 24.55
N GLN A 209 -2.76 -1.08 24.65
CA GLN A 209 -2.78 0.30 25.15
C GLN A 209 -3.58 1.23 24.25
N ALA A 210 -3.48 1.11 22.93
CA ALA A 210 -4.24 1.95 22.00
C ALA A 210 -5.73 1.63 22.05
N ILE A 211 -6.11 0.36 22.20
CA ILE A 211 -7.52 -0.05 22.38
C ILE A 211 -8.06 0.51 23.69
N TYR A 212 -7.37 0.29 24.82
CA TYR A 212 -7.81 0.78 26.12
C TYR A 212 -7.95 2.30 26.13
N ARG A 213 -6.92 3.03 25.68
CA ARG A 213 -6.93 4.50 25.68
C ARG A 213 -7.91 5.08 24.66
N GLY A 214 -8.11 4.41 23.53
CA GLY A 214 -9.11 4.78 22.54
C GLY A 214 -10.53 4.62 23.07
N ALA A 215 -10.79 3.53 23.78
CA ALA A 215 -12.07 3.29 24.45
C ALA A 215 -12.30 4.31 25.58
N ASP A 216 -11.31 4.55 26.44
CA ASP A 216 -11.37 5.56 27.49
C ASP A 216 -11.63 6.96 26.93
N PHE A 217 -10.93 7.36 25.86
CA PHE A 217 -11.18 8.60 25.16
C PHE A 217 -12.64 8.71 24.69
N LEU A 218 -13.18 7.65 24.07
CA LEU A 218 -14.51 7.65 23.48
C LEU A 218 -15.61 7.64 24.56
N VAL A 219 -15.43 6.89 25.64
CA VAL A 219 -16.29 6.92 26.84
C VAL A 219 -16.32 8.33 27.44
N ASN A 220 -15.17 9.00 27.53
CA ASN A 220 -15.07 10.36 28.05
C ASN A 220 -15.68 11.43 27.14
N GLN A 221 -16.10 11.07 25.93
CA GLN A 221 -16.91 11.96 25.10
C GLN A 221 -18.40 11.92 25.48
N ILE A 222 -18.86 10.91 26.21
CA ILE A 222 -20.25 10.83 26.68
C ILE A 222 -20.43 11.81 27.83
N THR A 223 -21.23 12.85 27.61
CA THR A 223 -21.59 13.84 28.63
C THR A 223 -22.53 13.22 29.66
N GLU A 224 -22.74 13.91 30.80
CA GLU A 224 -23.71 13.50 31.83
C GLU A 224 -25.15 13.29 31.29
N THR A 225 -25.48 13.89 30.14
CA THR A 225 -26.78 13.69 29.49
C THR A 225 -26.88 12.37 28.71
N GLY A 226 -25.77 11.69 28.45
CA GLY A 226 -25.64 10.58 27.50
C GLY A 226 -25.31 11.02 26.07
N LYS A 227 -25.42 12.31 25.73
CA LYS A 227 -24.99 12.82 24.42
C LYS A 227 -23.46 12.86 24.30
N PHE A 228 -22.92 12.55 23.13
CA PHE A 228 -21.48 12.71 22.86
C PHE A 228 -21.08 14.17 22.63
N VAL A 229 -19.88 14.53 23.08
CA VAL A 229 -19.09 15.59 22.45
C VAL A 229 -18.59 15.04 21.11
N TYR A 230 -19.08 15.60 20.00
CA TYR A 230 -18.86 15.00 18.68
C TYR A 230 -17.38 14.95 18.24
N GLY A 231 -16.58 15.89 18.71
CA GLY A 231 -15.14 15.93 18.42
C GLY A 231 -14.50 17.29 18.62
N TYR A 232 -13.21 17.38 18.28
CA TYR A 232 -12.38 18.57 18.51
C TYR A 232 -11.54 18.97 17.30
N PHE A 233 -11.17 20.26 17.28
CA PHE A 233 -9.99 20.78 16.60
C PHE A 233 -8.85 20.96 17.62
N PRO A 234 -7.92 19.99 17.74
CA PRO A 234 -6.95 19.94 18.85
C PRO A 234 -6.02 21.15 18.94
N ALA A 235 -5.60 21.71 17.79
CA ALA A 235 -4.71 22.87 17.73
C ALA A 235 -5.28 24.10 18.47
N TYR A 236 -6.61 24.20 18.52
CA TYR A 236 -7.32 25.34 19.12
C TYR A 236 -8.10 24.96 20.39
N GLY A 237 -8.22 23.67 20.72
CA GLY A 237 -9.03 23.19 21.83
C GLY A 237 -10.52 23.52 21.66
N LYS A 238 -11.00 23.56 20.41
CA LYS A 238 -12.39 23.91 20.06
C LYS A 238 -13.20 22.66 19.76
N VAL A 239 -14.42 22.61 20.29
CA VAL A 239 -15.42 21.55 20.03
C VAL A 239 -16.07 21.74 18.66
N LEU A 240 -16.38 20.63 17.98
CA LEU A 240 -17.16 20.60 16.74
C LEU A 240 -18.65 20.82 17.04
N ARG A 241 -19.31 21.69 16.24
CA ARG A 241 -20.71 22.11 16.49
C ARG A 241 -21.77 21.21 15.86
N SER A 242 -21.45 20.50 14.78
CA SER A 242 -22.37 19.59 14.09
C SER A 242 -22.48 18.27 14.85
N TYR A 243 -23.67 17.66 14.82
CA TYR A 243 -23.92 16.34 15.41
C TYR A 243 -24.59 15.44 14.38
N ASN A 244 -24.09 14.22 14.21
CA ASN A 244 -24.64 13.22 13.29
C ASN A 244 -25.19 12.04 14.12
N SER A 245 -26.48 11.74 13.96
CA SER A 245 -27.17 10.67 14.69
C SER A 245 -26.67 9.27 14.34
N VAL A 246 -26.27 9.01 13.08
CA VAL A 246 -25.66 7.74 12.65
C VAL A 246 -24.44 7.43 13.53
N ARG A 247 -23.59 8.44 13.71
CA ARG A 247 -22.33 8.34 14.45
C ARG A 247 -22.50 8.20 15.97
N HIS A 248 -23.68 8.53 16.50
CA HIS A 248 -23.96 8.30 17.91
C HIS A 248 -24.02 6.81 18.24
N TYR A 249 -24.78 6.05 17.45
CA TYR A 249 -25.01 4.63 17.72
C TYR A 249 -23.83 3.76 17.27
N SER A 250 -23.17 4.06 16.15
CA SER A 250 -21.96 3.34 15.73
C SER A 250 -20.83 3.48 16.75
N SER A 251 -20.67 4.66 17.37
CA SER A 251 -19.69 4.86 18.43
C SER A 251 -20.03 4.08 19.70
N LEU A 252 -21.32 3.95 20.04
CA LEU A 252 -21.77 3.08 21.13
C LEU A 252 -21.56 1.60 20.81
N TYR A 253 -21.75 1.17 19.56
CA TYR A 253 -21.42 -0.17 19.10
C TYR A 253 -19.91 -0.46 19.26
N ALA A 254 -19.04 0.43 18.82
CA ALA A 254 -17.59 0.29 18.99
C ALA A 254 -17.17 0.26 20.46
N LEU A 255 -17.81 1.07 21.32
CA LEU A 255 -17.60 1.02 22.78
C LEU A 255 -18.03 -0.32 23.39
N LEU A 256 -19.08 -0.95 22.88
CA LEU A 256 -19.51 -2.27 23.33
C LEU A 256 -18.55 -3.38 22.88
N GLU A 257 -17.96 -3.28 21.68
CA GLU A 257 -16.85 -4.15 21.27
C GLU A 257 -15.64 -3.96 22.18
N ALA A 258 -15.30 -2.71 22.50
CA ALA A 258 -14.19 -2.41 23.40
C ALA A 258 -14.47 -2.93 24.82
N TYR A 259 -15.69 -2.76 25.34
CA TYR A 259 -16.06 -3.27 26.65
C TYR A 259 -15.99 -4.80 26.71
N GLU A 260 -16.48 -5.51 25.68
CA GLU A 260 -16.36 -6.97 25.59
C GLU A 260 -14.89 -7.40 25.65
N TYR A 261 -14.04 -6.79 24.83
CA TYR A 261 -12.60 -7.04 24.80
C TYR A 261 -11.93 -6.75 26.16
N LEU A 262 -12.15 -5.56 26.73
CA LEU A 262 -11.54 -5.15 27.99
C LEU A 262 -12.04 -6.01 29.17
N ARG A 263 -13.28 -6.49 29.13
CA ARG A 263 -13.83 -7.41 30.12
C ARG A 263 -13.11 -8.76 30.08
N GLU A 264 -12.85 -9.29 28.89
CA GLU A 264 -12.06 -10.52 28.71
C GLU A 264 -10.62 -10.35 29.23
N GLN A 265 -10.04 -9.15 29.10
CA GLN A 265 -8.74 -8.80 29.68
C GLN A 265 -8.78 -8.46 31.19
N GLY A 266 -9.97 -8.41 31.81
CA GLY A 266 -10.12 -8.04 33.22
C GLY A 266 -9.84 -6.56 33.55
N THR A 267 -9.95 -5.67 32.56
CA THR A 267 -9.63 -4.23 32.68
C THR A 267 -10.83 -3.30 32.45
N ALA A 268 -12.00 -3.82 32.07
CA ALA A 268 -13.22 -3.03 31.97
C ALA A 268 -13.70 -2.54 33.34
N SER A 269 -14.12 -1.28 33.44
CA SER A 269 -14.77 -0.74 34.65
C SER A 269 -16.29 -0.76 34.53
N GLU A 270 -17.00 -0.73 35.66
CA GLU A 270 -18.46 -0.61 35.69
C GLU A 270 -18.94 0.72 35.07
N GLU A 271 -18.19 1.80 35.28
CA GLU A 271 -18.46 3.12 34.71
C GLU A 271 -18.55 3.12 33.18
N PHE A 272 -17.76 2.26 32.49
CA PHE A 272 -17.83 2.15 31.03
C PHE A 272 -19.23 1.73 30.58
N LEU A 273 -19.78 0.68 31.21
CA LEU A 273 -21.08 0.17 30.82
C LEU A 273 -22.20 1.15 31.19
N GLU A 274 -22.12 1.79 32.35
CA GLU A 274 -23.07 2.83 32.76
C GLU A 274 -23.13 3.99 31.77
N LYS A 275 -21.97 4.49 31.30
CA LYS A 275 -21.93 5.55 30.29
C LYS A 275 -22.48 5.10 28.94
N ILE A 276 -22.20 3.85 28.53
CA ILE A 276 -22.79 3.28 27.30
C ILE A 276 -24.31 3.22 27.42
N GLU A 277 -24.85 2.77 28.55
CA GLU A 277 -26.29 2.72 28.81
C GLU A 277 -26.95 4.10 28.81
N GLN A 278 -26.28 5.10 29.41
CA GLN A 278 -26.69 6.50 29.34
C GLN A 278 -26.74 6.99 27.90
N GLY A 279 -25.72 6.67 27.09
CA GLY A 279 -25.68 6.99 25.67
C GLY A 279 -26.83 6.36 24.89
N LEU A 280 -27.04 5.05 25.04
CA LEU A 280 -28.16 4.34 24.40
C LEU A 280 -29.50 4.93 24.80
N THR A 281 -29.71 5.20 26.09
CA THR A 281 -30.93 5.78 26.62
C THR A 281 -31.16 7.19 26.07
N TRP A 282 -30.13 8.03 26.03
CA TRP A 282 -30.21 9.36 25.45
C TRP A 282 -30.61 9.31 23.97
N GLY A 283 -29.96 8.44 23.19
CA GLY A 283 -30.29 8.23 21.79
C GLY A 283 -31.76 7.84 21.62
N LEU A 284 -32.22 6.83 22.37
CA LEU A 284 -33.61 6.37 22.33
C LEU A 284 -34.61 7.48 22.66
N MET A 285 -34.31 8.35 23.62
CA MET A 285 -35.20 9.45 24.03
C MET A 285 -35.21 10.62 23.05
N ASN A 286 -34.09 10.91 22.38
CA ASN A 286 -33.91 12.16 21.63
C ASN A 286 -33.88 11.99 20.11
N LEU A 287 -33.57 10.78 19.63
CA LEU A 287 -33.39 10.48 18.21
C LEU A 287 -34.46 9.53 17.67
N THR A 288 -35.48 9.15 18.45
CA THR A 288 -36.51 8.21 18.01
C THR A 288 -37.78 8.93 17.57
N GLN A 289 -38.25 8.63 16.38
CA GLN A 289 -39.62 8.89 15.93
C GLN A 289 -40.42 7.57 15.93
N ILE A 290 -41.68 7.64 16.34
CA ILE A 290 -42.61 6.50 16.32
C ILE A 290 -43.62 6.74 15.21
N SER A 291 -43.76 5.77 14.29
CA SER A 291 -44.80 5.75 13.25
C SER A 291 -45.42 4.37 13.17
N ASP A 292 -46.76 4.28 13.21
CA ASP A 292 -47.53 3.03 13.18
C ASP A 292 -47.06 1.97 14.19
N GLY A 293 -46.52 2.42 15.33
CA GLY A 293 -46.01 1.57 16.40
C GLY A 293 -44.61 1.01 16.18
N ASP A 294 -43.94 1.36 15.08
CA ASP A 294 -42.53 1.03 14.80
C ASP A 294 -41.62 2.25 14.98
N TYR A 295 -40.33 2.00 15.21
CA TYR A 295 -39.38 3.03 15.63
C TYR A 295 -38.42 3.37 14.49
N TYR A 296 -38.14 4.66 14.36
CA TYR A 296 -37.27 5.21 13.31
C TYR A 296 -36.27 6.17 13.92
N VAL A 297 -35.01 6.12 13.48
CA VAL A 297 -34.02 7.12 13.90
C VAL A 297 -34.23 8.40 13.09
N ALA A 298 -34.60 9.47 13.79
CA ALA A 298 -34.92 10.77 13.22
C ALA A 298 -33.77 11.77 13.40
N GLU A 299 -33.44 12.45 12.30
CA GLU A 299 -32.57 13.61 12.29
C GLU A 299 -33.40 14.88 12.09
N TRP A 300 -33.47 15.70 13.13
CA TRP A 300 -34.22 16.95 13.14
C TRP A 300 -33.43 18.05 12.43
N LEU A 301 -33.85 18.40 11.21
CA LEU A 301 -33.26 19.47 10.41
C LEU A 301 -34.06 20.76 10.55
N LYS A 302 -33.56 21.86 9.98
CA LYS A 302 -34.28 23.15 9.98
C LYS A 302 -35.59 23.09 9.18
N ASP A 303 -35.62 22.31 8.11
CA ASP A 303 -36.70 22.29 7.11
C ASP A 303 -37.46 20.94 7.10
N GLY A 304 -37.45 20.20 8.22
CA GLY A 304 -38.18 18.93 8.35
C GLY A 304 -37.34 17.83 9.00
N VAL A 305 -37.77 16.59 8.79
CA VAL A 305 -37.17 15.40 9.42
C VAL A 305 -36.57 14.51 8.34
N GLU A 306 -35.46 13.85 8.67
CA GLU A 306 -34.96 12.76 7.84
C GLU A 306 -34.83 11.49 8.66
N LEU A 307 -35.38 10.41 8.12
CA LEU A 307 -35.17 9.06 8.60
C LEU A 307 -34.17 8.39 7.66
N LYS A 308 -33.01 8.00 8.18
CA LYS A 308 -31.90 7.48 7.35
C LYS A 308 -31.70 5.99 7.58
N LEU A 309 -31.56 5.21 6.51
CA LEU A 309 -31.32 3.78 6.59
C LEU A 309 -30.07 3.43 7.41
N GLY A 310 -28.95 4.13 7.19
CA GLY A 310 -27.74 3.90 7.99
C GLY A 310 -27.92 4.20 9.47
N ALA A 311 -28.69 5.23 9.83
CA ALA A 311 -28.99 5.53 11.23
C ALA A 311 -29.85 4.43 11.87
N GLN A 312 -30.84 3.94 11.12
CA GLN A 312 -31.68 2.80 11.50
C GLN A 312 -30.84 1.54 11.73
N ALA A 313 -29.88 1.26 10.85
CA ALA A 313 -28.97 0.14 10.97
C ALA A 313 -28.08 0.24 12.22
N MET A 314 -27.48 1.41 12.45
CA MET A 314 -26.57 1.61 13.59
C MET A 314 -27.25 1.44 14.94
N VAL A 315 -28.49 1.92 15.12
CA VAL A 315 -29.21 1.68 16.38
C VAL A 315 -29.48 0.19 16.60
N ILE A 316 -29.87 -0.55 15.55
CA ILE A 316 -30.10 -1.99 15.66
C ILE A 316 -28.81 -2.72 16.02
N LEU A 317 -27.67 -2.35 15.42
CA LEU A 317 -26.36 -2.90 15.74
C LEU A 317 -25.97 -2.64 17.19
N ALA A 318 -26.01 -1.38 17.63
CA ALA A 318 -25.61 -0.98 18.97
C ALA A 318 -26.46 -1.69 20.04
N LEU A 319 -27.78 -1.72 19.84
CA LEU A 319 -28.66 -2.45 20.75
C LEU A 319 -28.32 -3.94 20.71
N SER A 320 -28.30 -4.58 19.53
CA SER A 320 -28.01 -6.02 19.41
C SER A 320 -26.73 -6.41 20.14
N LYS A 321 -25.66 -5.64 19.94
CA LYS A 321 -24.38 -5.85 20.62
C LYS A 321 -24.50 -5.70 22.13
N TYR A 322 -25.22 -4.70 22.65
CA TYR A 322 -25.43 -4.54 24.09
C TYR A 322 -26.05 -5.80 24.70
N GLN A 323 -27.08 -6.35 24.07
CA GLN A 323 -27.76 -7.56 24.55
C GLN A 323 -26.85 -8.79 24.48
N THR A 324 -26.08 -8.94 23.39
CA THR A 324 -25.10 -10.03 23.24
C THR A 324 -24.02 -9.97 24.31
N VAL A 325 -23.47 -8.78 24.57
CA VAL A 325 -22.34 -8.60 25.49
C VAL A 325 -22.79 -8.71 26.95
N THR A 326 -23.91 -8.10 27.32
CA THR A 326 -24.37 -8.03 28.72
C THR A 326 -25.30 -9.18 29.14
N GLY A 327 -25.95 -9.83 28.17
CA GLY A 327 -27.08 -10.73 28.44
C GLY A 327 -28.38 -10.02 28.87
N SER A 328 -28.36 -8.70 29.06
CA SER A 328 -29.53 -7.91 29.45
C SER A 328 -30.52 -7.81 28.29
N LYS A 329 -31.82 -7.93 28.60
CA LYS A 329 -32.91 -7.77 27.63
C LYS A 329 -33.59 -6.40 27.69
N GLN A 330 -33.03 -5.44 28.44
CA GLN A 330 -33.62 -4.13 28.66
C GLN A 330 -34.01 -3.41 27.37
N PHE A 331 -33.12 -3.41 26.37
CA PHE A 331 -33.36 -2.73 25.10
C PHE A 331 -33.96 -3.62 23.99
N LEU A 332 -34.18 -4.90 24.27
CA LEU A 332 -34.72 -5.85 23.29
C LEU A 332 -36.08 -5.43 22.71
N PRO A 333 -37.04 -4.89 23.49
CA PRO A 333 -38.30 -4.39 22.93
C PRO A 333 -38.09 -3.26 21.92
N ALA A 334 -37.24 -2.28 22.24
CA ALA A 334 -36.95 -1.16 21.35
C ALA A 334 -36.22 -1.62 20.08
N MET A 335 -35.21 -2.48 20.23
CA MET A 335 -34.48 -3.07 19.09
C MET A 335 -35.41 -3.76 18.10
N LYS A 336 -36.39 -4.55 18.59
CA LYS A 336 -37.40 -5.20 17.74
C LYS A 336 -38.25 -4.20 16.96
N LYS A 337 -38.57 -3.05 17.55
CA LYS A 337 -39.33 -1.98 16.89
C LYS A 337 -38.53 -1.25 15.82
N PHE A 338 -37.24 -1.01 16.05
CA PHE A 338 -36.36 -0.50 14.99
C PHE A 338 -36.16 -1.53 13.87
N LEU A 339 -35.94 -2.79 14.22
CA LEU A 339 -35.79 -3.86 13.22
C LEU A 339 -37.04 -3.97 12.34
N GLN A 340 -38.24 -3.89 12.92
CA GLN A 340 -39.48 -3.87 12.16
C GLN A 340 -39.58 -2.64 11.23
N GLY A 341 -39.26 -1.44 11.74
CA GLY A 341 -39.25 -0.21 10.95
C GLY A 341 -38.25 -0.22 9.78
N MET A 342 -37.18 -1.04 9.85
CA MET A 342 -36.22 -1.21 8.75
C MET A 342 -36.87 -1.70 7.45
N LYS A 343 -37.97 -2.47 7.54
CA LYS A 343 -38.70 -2.96 6.36
C LYS A 343 -39.25 -1.82 5.50
N SER A 344 -39.53 -0.65 6.08
CA SER A 344 -40.04 0.52 5.33
C SER A 344 -39.00 1.11 4.36
N PHE A 345 -37.71 0.78 4.54
CA PHE A 345 -36.63 1.24 3.67
C PHE A 345 -36.31 0.26 2.53
N ILE A 346 -36.88 -0.95 2.53
CA ILE A 346 -36.48 -2.03 1.63
C ILE A 346 -37.71 -2.52 0.88
N ASP A 347 -37.66 -2.51 -0.46
CA ASP A 347 -38.75 -3.00 -1.29
C ASP A 347 -38.71 -4.53 -1.48
N GLU A 348 -39.70 -5.06 -2.19
CA GLU A 348 -39.85 -6.49 -2.46
C GLU A 348 -38.69 -7.10 -3.25
N THR A 349 -37.93 -6.28 -3.99
CA THR A 349 -36.76 -6.72 -4.77
C THR A 349 -35.47 -6.72 -3.94
N GLY A 350 -35.50 -6.16 -2.73
CA GLY A 350 -34.31 -5.94 -1.92
C GLY A 350 -33.61 -4.61 -2.22
N ALA A 351 -34.17 -3.75 -3.09
CA ALA A 351 -33.60 -2.43 -3.32
C ALA A 351 -33.96 -1.50 -2.15
N THR A 352 -32.98 -0.68 -1.76
CA THR A 352 -33.11 0.20 -0.61
C THR A 352 -33.55 1.61 -1.01
N THR A 353 -34.19 2.31 -0.08
CA THR A 353 -34.36 3.76 -0.07
C THR A 353 -33.53 4.31 1.08
N HIS A 354 -32.60 5.22 0.82
CA HIS A 354 -31.64 5.65 1.85
C HIS A 354 -32.24 6.67 2.81
N VAL A 355 -33.23 7.45 2.37
CA VAL A 355 -33.85 8.50 3.17
C VAL A 355 -35.36 8.52 2.96
N LEU A 356 -36.09 8.46 4.07
CA LEU A 356 -37.53 8.72 4.15
C LEU A 356 -37.77 10.07 4.85
N ASP A 357 -38.91 10.68 4.57
CA ASP A 357 -39.42 11.83 5.35
C ASP A 357 -40.16 11.38 6.62
N GLU A 358 -40.66 12.35 7.40
CA GLU A 358 -41.44 12.09 8.61
C GLU A 358 -42.72 11.28 8.41
N HIS A 359 -43.20 11.15 7.17
CA HIS A 359 -44.42 10.44 6.79
C HIS A 359 -44.11 9.11 6.07
N LEU A 360 -42.86 8.64 6.19
CA LEU A 360 -42.35 7.42 5.56
C LEU A 360 -42.41 7.45 4.03
N GLN A 361 -42.52 8.63 3.41
CA GLN A 361 -42.45 8.77 1.96
C GLN A 361 -40.99 8.81 1.51
N LYS A 362 -40.74 8.30 0.31
CA LYS A 362 -39.39 8.26 -0.29
C LYS A 362 -38.91 9.69 -0.55
N LYS A 363 -37.91 10.12 0.22
CA LYS A 363 -37.28 11.43 0.05
C LYS A 363 -36.04 11.35 -0.86
N GLU A 364 -35.20 10.34 -0.64
CA GLU A 364 -34.00 10.13 -1.44
C GLU A 364 -33.71 8.63 -1.57
N LYS A 365 -33.74 8.14 -2.82
CA LYS A 365 -33.52 6.72 -3.09
C LYS A 365 -32.09 6.31 -2.73
N PHE A 366 -31.10 7.08 -3.13
CA PHE A 366 -29.68 6.78 -2.92
C PHE A 366 -28.97 8.01 -2.38
N ARG A 367 -28.25 7.85 -1.28
CA ARG A 367 -27.43 8.93 -0.67
C ARG A 367 -25.97 8.53 -0.55
N ILE A 368 -25.72 7.43 0.14
CA ILE A 368 -24.39 6.88 0.42
C ILE A 368 -24.50 5.36 0.36
N ILE A 369 -23.65 4.72 -0.46
CA ILE A 369 -23.67 3.27 -0.74
C ILE A 369 -23.50 2.37 0.51
N TYR A 370 -22.85 2.89 1.55
CA TYR A 370 -22.58 2.13 2.79
C TYR A 370 -23.85 1.71 3.53
N TYR A 371 -24.95 2.45 3.36
CA TYR A 371 -26.20 2.21 4.10
C TYR A 371 -26.80 0.83 3.83
N ASP A 372 -26.63 0.32 2.62
CA ASP A 372 -27.08 -1.00 2.22
C ASP A 372 -26.34 -2.11 3.01
N GLY A 373 -25.01 -2.05 3.03
CA GLY A 373 -24.18 -3.00 3.78
C GLY A 373 -24.43 -2.91 5.29
N GLU A 374 -24.57 -1.70 5.82
CA GLU A 374 -24.94 -1.44 7.22
C GLU A 374 -26.28 -2.11 7.58
N ALA A 375 -27.29 -1.99 6.72
CA ALA A 375 -28.61 -2.59 6.93
C ALA A 375 -28.55 -4.13 6.95
N LEU A 376 -27.86 -4.75 5.99
CA LEU A 376 -27.69 -6.21 5.99
C LEU A 376 -26.94 -6.68 7.25
N PHE A 377 -25.86 -5.99 7.61
CA PHE A 377 -25.09 -6.31 8.82
C PHE A 377 -25.95 -6.20 10.09
N ALA A 378 -26.77 -5.14 10.21
CA ALA A 378 -27.69 -4.94 11.32
C ALA A 378 -28.73 -6.06 11.44
N ILE A 379 -29.34 -6.48 10.33
CA ILE A 379 -30.28 -7.60 10.30
C ILE A 379 -29.60 -8.88 10.79
N MET A 380 -28.40 -9.18 10.29
CA MET A 380 -27.69 -10.40 10.66
C MET A 380 -27.25 -10.41 12.13
N ARG A 381 -26.86 -9.26 12.69
CA ARG A 381 -26.53 -9.15 14.13
C ARG A 381 -27.76 -9.25 15.05
N ALA A 382 -28.93 -8.81 14.58
CA ALA A 382 -30.17 -8.94 15.33
C ALA A 382 -30.78 -10.35 15.24
N TYR A 383 -30.50 -11.09 14.16
CA TYR A 383 -31.10 -12.40 13.89
C TYR A 383 -31.01 -13.41 15.04
N PRO A 384 -29.86 -13.62 15.72
CA PRO A 384 -29.75 -14.55 16.85
C PRO A 384 -30.66 -14.22 18.04
N LEU A 385 -31.05 -12.94 18.17
CA LEU A 385 -31.87 -12.43 19.29
C LEU A 385 -33.37 -12.54 19.00
N VAL A 386 -33.76 -12.70 17.73
CA VAL A 386 -35.16 -12.75 17.31
C VAL A 386 -35.57 -14.09 16.71
N LEU A 387 -34.64 -14.82 16.08
CA LEU A 387 -34.79 -16.16 15.50
C LEU A 387 -36.05 -16.35 14.65
N ARG A 388 -36.27 -15.46 13.68
CA ARG A 388 -37.38 -15.59 12.71
C ARG A 388 -36.85 -15.64 11.29
N ASN A 389 -37.30 -16.64 10.53
CA ASN A 389 -36.86 -16.89 9.15
C ASN A 389 -37.11 -15.70 8.22
N GLU A 390 -38.15 -14.89 8.46
CA GLU A 390 -38.45 -13.68 7.68
C GLU A 390 -37.25 -12.71 7.56
N TRP A 391 -36.40 -12.66 8.59
CA TRP A 391 -35.22 -11.78 8.61
C TRP A 391 -34.07 -12.36 7.81
N LEU A 392 -33.91 -13.69 7.83
CA LEU A 392 -32.93 -14.38 7.01
C LEU A 392 -33.30 -14.26 5.52
N GLU A 393 -34.59 -14.42 5.20
CA GLU A 393 -35.12 -14.21 3.84
C GLU A 393 -34.89 -12.78 3.35
N LEU A 394 -35.12 -11.77 4.21
CA LEU A 394 -34.85 -10.37 3.88
C LEU A 394 -33.35 -10.13 3.66
N ALA A 395 -32.49 -10.71 4.50
CA ALA A 395 -31.04 -10.62 4.37
C ALA A 395 -30.54 -11.25 3.05
N GLU A 396 -31.07 -12.41 2.68
CA GLU A 396 -30.76 -13.03 1.39
C GLU A 396 -31.25 -12.18 0.20
N ARG A 397 -32.43 -11.56 0.30
CA ARG A 397 -32.92 -10.64 -0.75
C ARG A 397 -31.97 -9.45 -0.95
N LEU A 398 -31.53 -8.81 0.14
CA LEU A 398 -30.53 -7.74 0.09
C LEU A 398 -29.22 -8.24 -0.55
N MET A 399 -28.71 -9.38 -0.11
CA MET A 399 -27.46 -9.94 -0.64
C MET A 399 -27.55 -10.27 -2.13
N ASN A 400 -28.67 -10.84 -2.58
CA ASN A 400 -28.90 -11.10 -4.01
C ASN A 400 -28.96 -9.78 -4.80
N HIS A 401 -29.64 -8.77 -4.26
CA HIS A 401 -29.65 -7.43 -4.87
C HIS A 401 -28.24 -6.84 -4.98
N PHE A 402 -27.39 -6.99 -3.96
CA PHE A 402 -26.00 -6.51 -4.00
C PHE A 402 -25.18 -7.18 -5.09
N ILE A 403 -25.37 -8.49 -5.30
CA ILE A 403 -24.72 -9.25 -6.37
C ILE A 403 -25.23 -8.79 -7.73
N ASP A 404 -26.54 -8.72 -7.91
CA ASP A 404 -27.17 -8.34 -9.19
C ASP A 404 -26.83 -6.90 -9.59
N ALA A 405 -26.64 -6.02 -8.60
CA ALA A 405 -26.27 -4.62 -8.80
C ALA A 405 -24.75 -4.36 -8.77
N ASP A 406 -23.92 -5.41 -8.70
CA ASP A 406 -22.45 -5.35 -8.74
C ASP A 406 -21.84 -4.44 -7.65
N TYR A 407 -22.30 -4.60 -6.40
CA TYR A 407 -21.87 -3.75 -5.29
C TYR A 407 -20.41 -3.97 -4.86
N GLN A 408 -19.80 -5.13 -5.17
CA GLN A 408 -18.39 -5.41 -4.84
C GLN A 408 -17.41 -4.39 -5.41
N ARG A 409 -17.76 -3.71 -6.51
CA ARG A 409 -16.97 -2.64 -7.14
C ARG A 409 -16.73 -1.42 -6.25
N TYR A 410 -17.50 -1.28 -5.18
CA TYR A 410 -17.35 -0.18 -4.23
C TYR A 410 -16.28 -0.46 -3.17
N HIS A 411 -15.86 -1.73 -3.02
CA HIS A 411 -14.80 -2.16 -2.12
C HIS A 411 -14.99 -1.67 -0.68
N ASP A 412 -16.19 -1.86 -0.16
CA ASP A 412 -16.60 -1.30 1.12
C ASP A 412 -16.49 -2.29 2.27
N HIS A 413 -16.08 -1.79 3.43
CA HIS A 413 -15.93 -2.58 4.65
C HIS A 413 -17.26 -3.10 5.22
N TRP A 414 -18.37 -2.36 5.09
CA TRP A 414 -19.67 -2.84 5.56
C TRP A 414 -20.19 -4.00 4.72
N LEU A 415 -19.89 -4.00 3.41
CA LEU A 415 -20.13 -5.17 2.56
C LEU A 415 -19.37 -6.39 3.10
N SER A 416 -18.09 -6.26 3.43
CA SER A 416 -17.31 -7.36 4.04
C SER A 416 -17.90 -7.83 5.37
N TYR A 417 -18.28 -6.91 6.27
CA TYR A 417 -18.94 -7.29 7.54
C TYR A 417 -20.24 -8.03 7.29
N SER A 418 -21.10 -7.50 6.43
CA SER A 418 -22.42 -8.06 6.15
C SER A 418 -22.36 -9.46 5.53
N VAL A 419 -21.47 -9.68 4.55
CA VAL A 419 -21.22 -10.98 3.92
C VAL A 419 -20.64 -11.96 4.93
N ASN A 420 -19.69 -11.50 5.76
CA ASN A 420 -19.08 -12.34 6.78
C ASN A 420 -20.10 -12.81 7.83
N GLU A 421 -21.08 -12.00 8.21
CA GLU A 421 -22.15 -12.45 9.10
C GLU A 421 -23.16 -13.36 8.38
N LEU A 422 -23.63 -12.96 7.19
CA LEU A 422 -24.64 -13.72 6.45
C LEU A 422 -24.17 -15.14 6.14
N THR A 423 -22.93 -15.28 5.68
CA THR A 423 -22.35 -16.58 5.29
C THR A 423 -22.18 -17.55 6.46
N SER A 424 -22.21 -17.07 7.72
CA SER A 424 -22.24 -17.95 8.89
C SER A 424 -23.57 -18.70 9.06
N TYR A 425 -24.66 -18.18 8.47
CA TYR A 425 -25.98 -18.81 8.48
C TYR A 425 -26.36 -19.39 7.12
N VAL A 426 -25.94 -18.74 6.03
CA VAL A 426 -26.27 -19.10 4.64
C VAL A 426 -24.99 -19.21 3.82
N PRO A 427 -24.23 -20.31 3.93
CA PRO A 427 -22.92 -20.48 3.29
C PRO A 427 -23.05 -20.82 1.80
N LYS A 428 -23.62 -19.91 1.01
CA LYS A 428 -23.74 -20.07 -0.45
C LYS A 428 -22.45 -19.58 -1.12
N ARG A 429 -21.91 -20.40 -2.04
CA ARG A 429 -20.71 -20.09 -2.82
C ARG A 429 -20.71 -18.68 -3.42
N LYS A 430 -21.81 -18.27 -4.07
CA LYS A 430 -21.96 -16.94 -4.67
C LYS A 430 -21.79 -15.76 -3.70
N TYR A 431 -22.12 -15.94 -2.42
CA TYR A 431 -21.93 -14.90 -1.40
C TYR A 431 -20.44 -14.78 -1.00
N PHE A 432 -19.74 -15.90 -0.92
CA PHE A 432 -18.29 -15.91 -0.75
C PHE A 432 -17.55 -15.33 -1.96
N GLU A 433 -17.97 -15.65 -3.19
CA GLU A 433 -17.42 -15.06 -4.42
C GLU A 433 -17.54 -13.53 -4.41
N PHE A 434 -18.71 -12.99 -4.01
CA PHE A 434 -18.90 -11.55 -3.83
C PHE A 434 -17.92 -10.98 -2.79
N GLY A 435 -17.81 -11.61 -1.62
CA GLY A 435 -16.93 -11.14 -0.57
C GLY A 435 -15.44 -11.17 -0.95
N VAL A 436 -15.00 -12.23 -1.65
CA VAL A 436 -13.62 -12.38 -2.14
C VAL A 436 -13.28 -11.24 -3.12
N LYS A 437 -14.17 -10.94 -4.07
CA LYS A 437 -14.00 -9.81 -5.00
C LYS A 437 -13.92 -8.46 -4.27
N ASN A 438 -14.84 -8.22 -3.34
CA ASN A 438 -14.86 -6.98 -2.54
C ASN A 438 -13.53 -6.75 -1.79
N ALA A 439 -12.86 -7.81 -1.37
CA ALA A 439 -11.59 -7.76 -0.66
C ALA A 439 -10.36 -7.62 -1.58
N LEU A 440 -10.22 -8.49 -2.59
CA LEU A 440 -8.97 -8.63 -3.35
C LEU A 440 -8.77 -7.52 -4.38
N GLU A 441 -9.84 -7.02 -5.00
CA GLU A 441 -9.75 -5.99 -6.06
C GLU A 441 -9.12 -4.68 -5.52
N ASN A 442 -9.44 -4.31 -4.28
CA ASN A 442 -8.93 -3.09 -3.63
C ASN A 442 -7.63 -3.30 -2.83
N LEU A 443 -7.15 -4.53 -2.70
CA LEU A 443 -6.08 -4.86 -1.76
C LEU A 443 -4.76 -4.11 -2.07
N ARG A 444 -4.44 -3.92 -3.36
CA ARG A 444 -3.29 -3.12 -3.78
C ARG A 444 -3.40 -1.65 -3.37
N PHE A 445 -4.59 -1.09 -3.45
CA PHE A 445 -4.81 0.30 -3.06
C PHE A 445 -4.63 0.49 -1.56
N ILE A 446 -5.14 -0.46 -0.77
CA ILE A 446 -5.01 -0.47 0.70
C ILE A 446 -3.53 -0.57 1.10
N GLU A 447 -2.77 -1.51 0.52
CA GLU A 447 -1.37 -1.73 0.85
C GLU A 447 -0.47 -0.50 0.60
N ARG A 448 -0.75 0.28 -0.44
CA ARG A 448 0.00 1.51 -0.75
C ARG A 448 -0.40 2.72 0.07
N ARG A 449 -1.47 2.64 0.85
CA ARG A 449 -2.04 3.83 1.47
C ARG A 449 -1.12 4.36 2.56
N ASP A 450 -0.60 5.56 2.35
CA ASP A 450 0.33 6.25 3.24
C ASP A 450 -0.36 7.06 4.37
N THR A 451 -1.68 7.16 4.35
CA THR A 451 -2.48 7.82 5.40
C THR A 451 -3.12 6.80 6.33
N ALA A 452 -3.27 7.13 7.61
CA ALA A 452 -4.20 6.47 8.50
C ALA A 452 -5.64 6.58 7.94
N TYR A 453 -6.33 5.45 7.76
CA TYR A 453 -7.71 5.41 7.28
C TYR A 453 -8.42 4.15 7.80
N PRO A 454 -9.17 4.26 8.91
CA PRO A 454 -9.48 3.12 9.76
C PRO A 454 -10.36 2.05 9.11
N THR A 455 -11.27 2.44 8.21
CA THR A 455 -12.17 1.48 7.54
C THR A 455 -11.42 0.47 6.66
N MET A 456 -10.19 0.78 6.24
CA MET A 456 -9.37 -0.17 5.48
C MET A 456 -8.92 -1.35 6.33
N LEU A 457 -8.57 -1.11 7.60
CA LEU A 457 -8.21 -2.18 8.52
C LEU A 457 -9.41 -3.09 8.79
N GLU A 458 -10.58 -2.48 9.01
CA GLU A 458 -11.84 -3.22 9.19
C GLU A 458 -12.15 -4.12 7.98
N LEU A 459 -12.02 -3.59 6.77
CA LEU A 459 -12.22 -4.35 5.53
C LEU A 459 -11.32 -5.57 5.47
N VAL A 460 -10.00 -5.38 5.62
CA VAL A 460 -9.05 -6.49 5.46
C VAL A 460 -9.17 -7.51 6.59
N VAL A 461 -9.48 -7.10 7.82
CA VAL A 461 -9.72 -8.04 8.92
C VAL A 461 -11.01 -8.85 8.68
N ALA A 462 -12.09 -8.21 8.24
CA ALA A 462 -13.33 -8.91 7.90
C ALA A 462 -13.12 -9.90 6.74
N ALA A 463 -12.33 -9.51 5.73
CA ALA A 463 -11.95 -10.37 4.62
C ALA A 463 -11.13 -11.58 5.09
N VAL A 464 -10.11 -11.37 5.94
CA VAL A 464 -9.29 -12.47 6.50
C VAL A 464 -10.16 -13.48 7.24
N LYS A 465 -11.11 -13.04 8.07
CA LYS A 465 -12.06 -13.93 8.78
C LYS A 465 -12.90 -14.76 7.81
N MET A 466 -13.38 -14.13 6.75
CA MET A 466 -14.16 -14.82 5.71
C MET A 466 -13.29 -15.82 4.92
N PHE A 467 -12.05 -15.49 4.59
CA PHE A 467 -11.12 -16.38 3.90
C PHE A 467 -10.81 -17.61 4.76
N SER A 468 -10.53 -17.43 6.06
CA SER A 468 -10.39 -18.56 6.99
C SER A 468 -11.62 -19.47 7.00
N ARG A 469 -12.83 -18.90 7.01
CA ARG A 469 -14.06 -19.72 6.94
C ARG A 469 -14.18 -20.47 5.62
N ILE A 470 -13.78 -19.87 4.50
CA ILE A 470 -13.79 -20.55 3.21
C ILE A 470 -12.83 -21.75 3.23
N GLU A 471 -11.66 -21.67 3.88
CA GLU A 471 -10.74 -22.81 4.01
C GLU A 471 -11.32 -23.95 4.87
N GLU A 472 -12.13 -23.61 5.88
CA GLU A 472 -12.80 -24.58 6.75
C GLU A 472 -14.00 -25.28 6.06
N LEU A 473 -14.55 -24.68 5.01
CA LEU A 473 -15.74 -25.16 4.31
C LEU A 473 -15.37 -25.83 2.97
N ASP A 474 -15.91 -27.02 2.72
CA ASP A 474 -15.82 -27.65 1.39
C ASP A 474 -16.82 -27.01 0.42
N LEU A 475 -16.38 -25.94 -0.26
CA LEU A 475 -17.17 -25.19 -1.25
C LEU A 475 -16.93 -25.64 -2.70
N GLY A 476 -16.20 -26.74 -2.91
CA GLY A 476 -15.74 -27.20 -4.23
C GLY A 476 -14.47 -26.46 -4.69
N GLU A 477 -14.48 -25.92 -5.92
CA GLU A 477 -13.31 -25.23 -6.51
C GLU A 477 -12.81 -24.07 -5.64
N PRO A 478 -11.50 -23.89 -5.44
CA PRO A 478 -10.94 -22.79 -4.65
C PRO A 478 -11.45 -21.42 -5.10
N LEU A 479 -11.84 -20.57 -4.14
CA LEU A 479 -12.31 -19.20 -4.42
C LEU A 479 -11.18 -18.17 -4.47
N PHE A 480 -10.02 -18.52 -3.93
CA PHE A 480 -8.80 -17.71 -3.91
C PHE A 480 -7.58 -18.63 -3.82
N SER A 481 -6.40 -18.12 -4.18
CA SER A 481 -5.14 -18.85 -4.01
C SER A 481 -4.57 -18.69 -2.59
N SER A 482 -3.75 -19.64 -2.15
CA SER A 482 -3.00 -19.49 -0.88
C SER A 482 -2.08 -18.26 -0.88
N ALA A 483 -1.62 -17.84 -2.06
CA ALA A 483 -0.86 -16.60 -2.24
C ALA A 483 -1.71 -15.35 -1.99
N ASP A 484 -2.96 -15.32 -2.48
CA ASP A 484 -3.90 -14.23 -2.21
C ASP A 484 -4.19 -14.10 -0.71
N PHE A 485 -4.38 -15.23 -0.03
CA PHE A 485 -4.64 -15.21 1.41
C PHE A 485 -3.42 -14.73 2.21
N SER A 486 -2.22 -15.20 1.85
CA SER A 486 -0.96 -14.73 2.45
C SER A 486 -0.77 -13.22 2.25
N TRP A 487 -1.02 -12.73 1.02
CA TRP A 487 -0.94 -11.30 0.71
C TRP A 487 -1.96 -10.49 1.51
N LEU A 488 -3.22 -10.93 1.58
CA LEU A 488 -4.25 -10.30 2.40
C LEU A 488 -3.85 -10.19 3.88
N ARG A 489 -3.26 -11.25 4.47
CA ARG A 489 -2.75 -11.22 5.86
C ARG A 489 -1.60 -10.22 6.02
N SER A 490 -0.64 -10.20 5.10
CA SER A 490 0.48 -9.25 5.13
C SER A 490 -0.03 -7.79 5.09
N VAL A 491 -1.00 -7.50 4.23
CA VAL A 491 -1.60 -6.16 4.14
C VAL A 491 -2.36 -5.80 5.42
N MET A 492 -3.07 -6.75 6.04
CA MET A 492 -3.71 -6.55 7.33
C MET A 492 -2.71 -6.15 8.43
N GLU A 493 -1.59 -6.87 8.55
CA GLU A 493 -0.56 -6.57 9.55
C GLU A 493 0.08 -5.20 9.33
N LYS A 494 0.47 -4.91 8.08
CA LYS A 494 1.03 -3.61 7.68
C LYS A 494 0.05 -2.47 8.00
N ARG A 495 -1.23 -2.66 7.69
CA ARG A 495 -2.27 -1.66 7.93
C ARG A 495 -2.48 -1.44 9.42
N ALA A 496 -2.55 -2.49 10.22
CA ALA A 496 -2.69 -2.38 11.68
C ALA A 496 -1.54 -1.59 12.30
N LEU A 497 -0.29 -1.92 11.92
CA LEU A 497 0.89 -1.21 12.41
C LEU A 497 0.91 0.26 11.98
N HIS A 498 0.51 0.56 10.75
CA HIS A 498 0.43 1.93 10.25
C HIS A 498 -0.69 2.74 10.92
N GLU A 499 -1.87 2.16 11.17
CA GLU A 499 -2.93 2.82 11.96
C GLU A 499 -2.47 3.11 13.38
N LEU A 500 -1.82 2.15 14.04
CA LEU A 500 -1.31 2.30 15.40
C LEU A 500 -0.24 3.42 15.51
N ARG A 501 0.63 3.54 14.50
CA ARG A 501 1.71 4.54 14.48
C ARG A 501 1.25 5.93 14.06
N THR A 502 0.21 6.03 13.23
CA THR A 502 -0.14 7.30 12.56
C THR A 502 -1.55 7.81 12.80
N GLY A 503 -2.45 6.96 13.25
CA GLY A 503 -3.84 7.27 13.59
C GLY A 503 -4.09 7.47 15.08
N THR A 504 -3.26 6.91 15.95
CA THR A 504 -3.39 7.05 17.42
C THR A 504 -2.78 8.35 17.93
N MET A 505 -3.55 9.13 18.68
CA MET A 505 -3.13 10.37 19.34
C MET A 505 -2.35 10.06 20.62
N TRP A 506 -1.13 9.55 20.45
CA TRP A 506 -0.25 9.23 21.57
C TRP A 506 0.09 10.47 22.44
N PRO A 507 0.30 10.30 23.75
CA PRO A 507 0.67 11.39 24.67
C PRO A 507 1.80 12.30 24.18
N GLU A 508 2.83 11.72 23.57
CA GLU A 508 4.00 12.43 23.04
C GLU A 508 3.73 13.31 21.82
N LEU A 509 2.54 13.20 21.22
CA LEU A 509 2.00 14.13 20.21
C LEU A 509 0.90 15.01 20.82
N ALA A 510 -0.01 14.41 21.61
CA ALA A 510 -1.11 15.11 22.29
C ALA A 510 -0.62 16.32 23.09
N MET A 511 0.54 16.19 23.75
CA MET A 511 1.13 17.23 24.60
C MET A 511 1.41 18.56 23.88
N PHE A 512 1.45 18.59 22.55
CA PHE A 512 1.69 19.81 21.76
C PHE A 512 0.40 20.60 21.43
N PHE A 513 -0.77 20.03 21.70
CA PHE A 513 -2.06 20.63 21.40
C PHE A 513 -2.61 21.47 22.56
N ALA A 514 -3.77 22.12 22.37
CA ALA A 514 -4.29 23.10 23.33
C ALA A 514 -4.67 22.48 24.69
N LYS A 515 -5.35 21.34 24.65
CA LYS A 515 -5.88 20.59 25.80
C LYS A 515 -5.54 19.10 25.67
N PRO A 516 -4.29 18.70 25.94
CA PRO A 516 -3.82 17.34 25.71
C PRO A 516 -4.66 16.24 26.38
N GLU A 517 -5.16 16.49 27.59
CA GLU A 517 -6.02 15.60 28.37
C GLU A 517 -7.33 15.23 27.66
N THR A 518 -7.84 16.13 26.81
CA THR A 518 -9.12 15.90 26.09
C THR A 518 -8.98 15.04 24.84
N ILE A 519 -7.74 14.76 24.42
CA ILE A 519 -7.45 14.13 23.12
C ILE A 519 -6.47 12.96 23.19
N ALA A 520 -5.67 12.87 24.25
CA ALA A 520 -4.69 11.81 24.38
C ALA A 520 -5.38 10.43 24.39
N GLY A 521 -4.83 9.49 23.63
CA GLY A 521 -5.39 8.15 23.50
C GLY A 521 -6.47 8.00 22.42
N GLY A 522 -7.09 9.08 21.97
CA GLY A 522 -8.07 9.03 20.88
C GLY A 522 -7.41 8.85 19.50
N PHE A 523 -8.22 8.94 18.45
CA PHE A 523 -7.76 8.76 17.07
C PHE A 523 -7.99 10.01 16.21
N TYR A 524 -7.13 10.24 15.21
CA TYR A 524 -7.13 11.48 14.44
C TYR A 524 -6.79 11.31 12.96
N CYS A 525 -7.35 12.20 12.13
CA CYS A 525 -6.96 12.33 10.73
C CYS A 525 -5.93 13.46 10.58
N ARG A 526 -4.64 13.10 10.44
CA ARG A 526 -3.53 14.07 10.36
C ARG A 526 -3.73 15.16 9.30
N HIS A 527 -4.07 14.76 8.08
CA HIS A 527 -4.24 15.67 6.94
C HIS A 527 -5.50 16.55 7.04
N ASP A 528 -6.47 16.16 7.86
CA ASP A 528 -7.64 16.98 8.16
C ASP A 528 -7.44 17.72 9.48
N ARG A 529 -6.38 18.53 9.56
CA ARG A 529 -6.08 19.41 10.72
C ARG A 529 -5.95 18.66 12.05
N CYS A 530 -5.58 17.39 12.01
CA CYS A 530 -5.61 16.47 13.15
C CYS A 530 -6.97 16.47 13.87
N ARG A 531 -8.07 16.68 13.14
CA ARG A 531 -9.42 16.62 13.67
C ARG A 531 -9.65 15.23 14.28
N MET A 532 -10.35 15.24 15.41
CA MET A 532 -10.71 14.03 16.15
C MET A 532 -12.22 14.01 16.29
N ARG A 533 -12.87 13.02 15.71
CA ARG A 533 -14.32 12.81 15.83
C ARG A 533 -14.59 11.42 16.38
N ILE A 534 -15.76 11.27 16.97
CA ILE A 534 -16.27 9.94 17.36
C ILE A 534 -16.40 9.01 16.14
N ASP A 535 -16.72 9.57 14.96
CA ASP A 535 -16.72 8.90 13.65
C ASP A 535 -15.35 8.29 13.29
N ASP A 536 -14.26 9.02 13.53
CA ASP A 536 -12.93 8.47 13.24
C ASP A 536 -12.60 7.41 14.32
N ALA A 537 -12.88 7.73 15.59
CA ALA A 537 -12.54 6.88 16.73
C ALA A 537 -13.23 5.52 16.72
N GLU A 538 -14.50 5.44 16.32
CA GLU A 538 -15.23 4.16 16.27
C GLU A 538 -14.59 3.18 15.29
N HIS A 539 -14.28 3.62 14.06
CA HIS A 539 -13.70 2.78 13.03
C HIS A 539 -12.28 2.33 13.42
N PHE A 540 -11.48 3.23 13.99
CA PHE A 540 -10.14 2.87 14.48
C PHE A 540 -10.22 1.81 15.59
N LEU A 541 -11.11 2.03 16.56
CA LEU A 541 -11.26 1.15 17.71
C LEU A 541 -11.76 -0.23 17.28
N SER A 542 -12.84 -0.29 16.51
CA SER A 542 -13.38 -1.54 15.95
C SER A 542 -12.35 -2.28 15.09
N GLY A 543 -11.61 -1.58 14.22
CA GLY A 543 -10.56 -2.19 13.40
C GLY A 543 -9.42 -2.80 14.23
N LEU A 544 -8.93 -2.07 15.24
CA LEU A 544 -7.84 -2.53 16.10
C LEU A 544 -8.29 -3.70 17.01
N ILE A 545 -9.50 -3.66 17.56
CA ILE A 545 -10.07 -4.78 18.36
C ILE A 545 -10.24 -6.01 17.48
N ASN A 546 -10.84 -5.87 16.30
CA ASN A 546 -11.05 -7.00 15.40
C ASN A 546 -9.72 -7.62 14.96
N TYR A 547 -8.69 -6.80 14.68
CA TYR A 547 -7.33 -7.27 14.42
C TYR A 547 -6.73 -8.00 15.64
N ARG A 548 -6.86 -7.41 16.85
CA ARG A 548 -6.33 -8.00 18.09
C ARG A 548 -6.95 -9.35 18.41
N ASN A 549 -8.27 -9.47 18.26
CA ASN A 549 -9.03 -10.70 18.50
C ASN A 549 -8.70 -11.78 17.47
N PHE A 550 -8.42 -11.40 16.23
CA PHE A 550 -7.99 -12.35 15.21
C PHE A 550 -6.59 -12.92 15.50
N ARG A 551 -5.68 -12.12 16.07
CA ARG A 551 -4.29 -12.50 16.36
C ARG A 551 -4.14 -13.54 17.50
N ASP A 552 -5.17 -13.79 18.30
CA ASP A 552 -5.11 -14.74 19.44
C ASP A 552 -5.30 -16.23 19.05
N PHE A 553 -5.51 -16.57 17.77
CA PHE A 553 -5.35 -17.95 17.29
C PHE A 553 -3.87 -18.24 16.95
N SER A 554 -3.21 -18.95 17.88
CA SER A 554 -1.86 -19.54 17.81
C SER A 554 -0.81 -18.79 16.99
N VAL A 555 0.03 -18.03 17.71
CA VAL A 555 1.37 -17.54 17.31
C VAL A 555 2.37 -18.69 17.01
N GLN A 556 1.90 -19.93 16.86
CA GLN A 556 2.75 -21.08 16.53
C GLN A 556 2.93 -21.32 15.02
N ASP A 557 2.13 -20.67 14.16
CA ASP A 557 2.28 -20.78 12.69
C ASP A 557 2.87 -19.52 12.02
N ILE A 558 3.34 -18.54 12.80
CA ILE A 558 4.04 -17.38 12.26
C ILE A 558 5.54 -17.70 12.21
N GLN A 559 5.96 -18.44 11.18
CA GLN A 559 7.35 -18.38 10.74
C GLN A 559 7.58 -17.06 10.00
N GLU A 560 8.64 -16.37 10.41
CA GLU A 560 9.12 -15.06 9.99
C GLU A 560 8.78 -14.70 8.52
N LEU A 561 7.98 -13.65 8.35
CA LEU A 561 7.73 -13.01 7.05
C LEU A 561 8.99 -12.24 6.61
N PRO A 562 9.54 -12.48 5.41
CA PRO A 562 10.59 -11.64 4.85
C PRO A 562 10.06 -10.28 4.39
N ASN A 563 10.95 -9.28 4.44
CA ASN A 563 10.72 -7.85 4.18
C ASN A 563 9.97 -7.50 2.87
N GLU A 564 9.25 -6.38 2.91
CA GLU A 564 8.40 -5.78 1.87
C GLU A 564 8.99 -5.73 0.45
N PRO A 565 8.15 -5.78 -0.59
CA PRO A 565 8.23 -4.68 -1.57
C PRO A 565 6.89 -4.14 -2.10
N THR A 566 7.03 -2.94 -2.66
CA THR A 566 6.08 -1.91 -3.10
C THR A 566 5.25 -2.29 -4.33
N ILE A 567 4.01 -1.77 -4.45
CA ILE A 567 3.14 -2.00 -5.62
C ILE A 567 3.23 -0.84 -6.68
N SER A 568 2.85 -1.07 -7.97
CA SER A 568 2.41 -0.16 -9.11
C SER A 568 0.93 -0.39 -9.62
N LEU A 569 0.05 0.57 -10.02
CA LEU A 569 -1.45 0.47 -10.25
C LEU A 569 -1.88 0.64 -11.75
N LYS A 570 -2.90 -0.11 -12.23
CA LYS A 570 -4.17 0.38 -12.88
C LYS A 570 -5.16 -0.77 -13.20
N GLU A 571 -6.46 -0.57 -12.92
CA GLU A 571 -7.63 -1.39 -13.30
C GLU A 571 -8.13 -1.07 -14.73
N GLU A 572 -8.49 -2.13 -15.44
CA GLU A 572 -9.26 -2.38 -16.68
C GLU A 572 -9.62 -3.89 -16.58
N GLU A 573 -10.60 -4.46 -17.30
CA GLU A 573 -10.66 -5.93 -17.41
C GLU A 573 -9.25 -6.37 -17.80
N PRO A 574 -8.51 -7.10 -16.95
CA PRO A 574 -7.07 -6.98 -16.96
C PRO A 574 -6.61 -7.42 -18.33
N LEU A 575 -6.04 -6.47 -19.09
CA LEU A 575 -5.53 -6.72 -20.42
C LEU A 575 -4.79 -8.04 -20.34
N ALA A 576 -5.19 -9.02 -21.12
CA ALA A 576 -4.64 -10.35 -21.02
C ALA A 576 -3.22 -10.33 -21.59
N VAL A 577 -3.05 -9.61 -22.71
CA VAL A 577 -1.81 -9.56 -23.48
C VAL A 577 -1.52 -8.12 -23.89
N SER A 578 -0.29 -7.65 -23.63
CA SER A 578 0.28 -6.45 -24.24
C SER A 578 1.25 -6.87 -25.34
N VAL A 579 0.95 -6.52 -26.58
CA VAL A 579 1.84 -6.72 -27.73
C VAL A 579 2.75 -5.51 -27.85
N ILE A 580 4.06 -5.72 -27.83
CA ILE A 580 5.09 -4.67 -27.86
C ILE A 580 5.82 -4.71 -29.19
N ILE A 581 5.77 -3.60 -29.94
CA ILE A 581 6.37 -3.48 -31.27
C ILE A 581 7.26 -2.24 -31.33
N PRO A 582 8.60 -2.37 -31.25
CA PRO A 582 9.51 -1.27 -31.54
C PRO A 582 9.61 -1.04 -33.05
N VAL A 583 9.63 0.22 -33.48
CA VAL A 583 9.69 0.54 -34.91
C VAL A 583 10.59 1.76 -35.18
N TYR A 584 11.32 1.71 -36.28
CA TYR A 584 12.13 2.82 -36.78
C TYR A 584 12.31 2.68 -38.30
N ASN A 585 11.78 3.63 -39.07
CA ASN A 585 11.86 3.69 -40.53
C ASN A 585 11.45 2.38 -41.24
N ARG A 586 10.20 1.95 -41.00
CA ARG A 586 9.67 0.65 -41.43
C ARG A 586 8.22 0.75 -41.90
N GLU A 587 7.89 1.78 -42.69
CA GLU A 587 6.52 2.05 -43.13
C GLU A 587 5.82 0.86 -43.80
N LYS A 588 6.54 0.02 -44.56
CA LYS A 588 5.95 -1.14 -45.25
C LYS A 588 5.83 -2.34 -44.31
N GLU A 589 6.88 -2.62 -43.57
CA GLU A 589 6.97 -3.78 -42.70
C GLU A 589 5.98 -3.66 -41.53
N ILE A 590 5.86 -2.47 -40.93
CA ILE A 590 4.90 -2.26 -39.84
C ILE A 590 3.45 -2.36 -40.31
N ALA A 591 3.15 -1.92 -41.55
CA ALA A 591 1.82 -2.08 -42.14
C ALA A 591 1.45 -3.57 -42.23
N GLU A 592 2.38 -4.39 -42.71
CA GLU A 592 2.15 -5.82 -42.85
C GLU A 592 2.07 -6.51 -41.48
N CYS A 593 2.97 -6.17 -40.55
CA CYS A 593 2.97 -6.68 -39.17
C CYS A 593 1.62 -6.40 -38.49
N LEU A 594 1.13 -5.16 -38.53
CA LEU A 594 -0.16 -4.76 -37.94
C LEU A 594 -1.35 -5.36 -38.68
N SER A 595 -1.30 -5.45 -40.01
CA SER A 595 -2.35 -6.13 -40.80
C SER A 595 -2.47 -7.59 -40.41
N LYS A 596 -1.35 -8.32 -40.25
CA LYS A 596 -1.36 -9.72 -39.82
C LYS A 596 -1.77 -9.88 -38.36
N LEU A 597 -1.34 -8.97 -37.49
CA LEU A 597 -1.78 -8.95 -36.09
C LEU A 597 -3.28 -8.66 -35.96
N ALA A 598 -3.84 -7.81 -36.82
CA ALA A 598 -5.27 -7.51 -36.85
C ALA A 598 -6.13 -8.72 -37.26
N GLU A 599 -5.57 -9.70 -37.97
CA GLU A 599 -6.22 -10.98 -38.28
C GLU A 599 -6.31 -11.91 -37.06
N THR A 600 -5.80 -11.52 -35.88
CA THR A 600 -5.79 -12.39 -34.70
C THR A 600 -7.20 -12.86 -34.31
N THR A 601 -7.31 -14.14 -33.94
CA THR A 601 -8.52 -14.74 -33.37
C THR A 601 -8.60 -14.55 -31.86
N PHE A 602 -7.62 -13.87 -31.25
CA PHE A 602 -7.69 -13.48 -29.85
C PHE A 602 -8.66 -12.32 -29.66
N ASP A 603 -9.31 -12.26 -28.50
CA ASP A 603 -10.21 -11.16 -28.17
C ASP A 603 -9.43 -9.84 -28.07
N LYS A 604 -9.64 -8.96 -29.05
CA LYS A 604 -8.95 -7.67 -29.18
C LYS A 604 -9.28 -6.73 -28.03
N SER A 605 -10.43 -6.87 -27.37
CA SER A 605 -10.80 -6.05 -26.23
C SER A 605 -9.95 -6.37 -24.98
N ARG A 606 -9.33 -7.55 -24.96
CA ARG A 606 -8.42 -8.02 -23.89
C ARG A 606 -6.96 -7.91 -24.31
N MET A 607 -6.67 -7.22 -25.40
CA MET A 607 -5.32 -7.04 -25.94
C MET A 607 -5.03 -5.56 -26.13
N GLU A 608 -3.83 -5.12 -25.72
CA GLU A 608 -3.31 -3.82 -26.12
C GLU A 608 -2.12 -3.98 -27.07
N VAL A 609 -2.01 -3.06 -28.02
CA VAL A 609 -0.90 -3.01 -28.97
C VAL A 609 -0.13 -1.71 -28.72
N LEU A 610 1.11 -1.84 -28.28
CA LEU A 610 2.01 -0.75 -27.96
C LEU A 610 3.07 -0.63 -29.05
N VAL A 611 2.87 0.29 -29.99
CA VAL A 611 3.84 0.60 -31.03
C VAL A 611 4.68 1.79 -30.60
N VAL A 612 5.98 1.58 -30.44
CA VAL A 612 6.91 2.64 -30.00
C VAL A 612 7.84 3.01 -31.14
N ASP A 613 7.58 4.18 -31.72
CA ASP A 613 8.37 4.79 -32.78
C ASP A 613 9.62 5.45 -32.23
N ASP A 614 10.80 4.96 -32.65
CA ASP A 614 12.12 5.47 -32.26
C ASP A 614 12.53 6.70 -33.11
N ALA A 615 11.61 7.67 -33.21
CA ALA A 615 11.74 8.90 -33.99
C ALA A 615 11.97 8.66 -35.49
N SER A 616 11.09 7.90 -36.15
CA SER A 616 11.15 7.68 -37.60
C SER A 616 11.03 8.99 -38.38
N THR A 617 11.66 8.98 -39.56
CA THR A 617 11.72 10.09 -40.52
C THR A 617 10.94 9.83 -41.81
N ASP A 618 10.45 8.60 -42.01
CA ASP A 618 9.54 8.21 -43.11
C ASP A 618 8.07 8.27 -42.66
N GLU A 619 7.15 7.69 -43.43
CA GLU A 619 5.71 7.71 -43.13
C GLU A 619 5.29 6.61 -42.12
N THR A 620 6.23 6.01 -41.39
CA THR A 620 5.98 4.93 -40.42
C THR A 620 4.84 5.26 -39.45
N VAL A 621 4.87 6.45 -38.84
CA VAL A 621 3.85 6.85 -37.85
C VAL A 621 2.49 7.00 -38.51
N GLN A 622 2.44 7.62 -39.69
CA GLN A 622 1.24 7.85 -40.48
C GLN A 622 0.60 6.53 -40.90
N VAL A 623 1.41 5.53 -41.26
CA VAL A 623 0.94 4.17 -41.54
C VAL A 623 0.31 3.55 -40.29
N ILE A 624 0.97 3.60 -39.13
CA ILE A 624 0.46 3.00 -37.88
C ILE A 624 -0.88 3.64 -37.48
N GLU A 625 -1.03 4.96 -37.67
CA GLU A 625 -2.26 5.70 -37.42
C GLU A 625 -3.46 5.15 -38.22
N THR A 626 -3.25 4.59 -39.42
CA THR A 626 -4.33 3.98 -40.21
C THR A 626 -4.95 2.73 -39.57
N PHE A 627 -4.24 2.08 -38.64
CA PHE A 627 -4.69 0.87 -37.94
C PHE A 627 -5.45 1.14 -36.64
N ARG A 628 -5.72 2.41 -36.27
CA ARG A 628 -6.43 2.73 -35.02
C ARG A 628 -7.79 2.07 -34.86
N ASN A 629 -8.48 1.80 -35.98
CA ASN A 629 -9.80 1.17 -35.95
C ASN A 629 -9.73 -0.37 -35.93
N GLU A 630 -8.55 -0.96 -36.12
CA GLU A 630 -8.35 -2.41 -36.16
C GLU A 630 -8.11 -3.03 -34.78
N PHE A 631 -7.84 -2.20 -33.76
CA PHE A 631 -7.55 -2.61 -32.39
C PHE A 631 -8.26 -1.70 -31.38
N ASP A 632 -8.91 -2.30 -30.38
CA ASP A 632 -9.60 -1.55 -29.31
C ASP A 632 -8.62 -0.69 -28.48
N HIS A 633 -7.37 -1.14 -28.37
CA HIS A 633 -6.33 -0.53 -27.54
C HIS A 633 -4.98 -0.38 -28.28
N LEU A 634 -4.97 0.34 -29.42
CA LEU A 634 -3.72 0.74 -30.08
C LEU A 634 -3.13 2.01 -29.45
N LYS A 635 -1.92 1.92 -28.91
CA LYS A 635 -1.16 3.07 -28.40
C LYS A 635 0.10 3.27 -29.23
N ILE A 636 0.22 4.47 -29.79
CA ILE A 636 1.37 4.91 -30.57
C ILE A 636 2.18 5.86 -29.68
N ILE A 637 3.43 5.53 -29.42
CA ILE A 637 4.35 6.33 -28.60
C ILE A 637 5.52 6.73 -29.48
N ARG A 638 5.69 8.03 -29.71
CA ARG A 638 6.80 8.56 -30.50
C ARG A 638 7.88 9.15 -29.59
N LEU A 639 9.13 8.75 -29.80
CA LEU A 639 10.28 9.32 -29.11
C LEU A 639 10.68 10.66 -29.75
N ALA A 640 11.26 11.52 -28.92
CA ALA A 640 11.72 12.85 -29.36
C ALA A 640 12.97 12.76 -30.24
N GLU A 641 13.79 11.75 -30.01
CA GLU A 641 15.04 11.49 -30.73
C GLU A 641 15.23 9.98 -30.89
N ASN A 642 15.98 9.59 -31.92
CA ASN A 642 16.31 8.20 -32.16
C ASN A 642 17.30 7.71 -31.10
N SER A 643 16.91 6.68 -30.36
CA SER A 643 17.71 6.05 -29.30
C SER A 643 18.83 5.17 -29.84
N GLY A 644 18.73 4.76 -31.12
CA GLY A 644 19.73 3.95 -31.81
C GLY A 644 19.59 2.44 -31.56
N GLY A 645 18.43 1.95 -31.12
CA GLY A 645 18.14 0.53 -30.98
C GLY A 645 16.79 0.23 -30.31
N ALA A 646 16.41 -1.05 -30.25
CA ALA A 646 15.10 -1.45 -29.73
C ALA A 646 14.99 -1.39 -28.18
N SER A 647 16.11 -1.27 -27.46
CA SER A 647 16.14 -1.27 -25.99
C SER A 647 15.26 -0.19 -25.37
N VAL A 648 15.44 1.07 -25.77
CA VAL A 648 14.69 2.21 -25.20
C VAL A 648 13.20 2.12 -25.56
N PRO A 649 12.81 1.90 -26.83
CA PRO A 649 11.41 1.67 -27.20
C PRO A 649 10.75 0.52 -26.42
N ARG A 650 11.40 -0.65 -26.32
CA ARG A 650 10.86 -1.81 -25.58
C ARG A 650 10.71 -1.52 -24.08
N ASN A 651 11.68 -0.86 -23.46
CA ASN A 651 11.60 -0.48 -22.05
C ASN A 651 10.47 0.53 -21.78
N ILE A 652 10.25 1.49 -22.69
CA ILE A 652 9.13 2.44 -22.60
C ILE A 652 7.81 1.68 -22.72
N ALA A 653 7.69 0.74 -23.66
CA ALA A 653 6.51 -0.10 -23.82
C ALA A 653 6.24 -0.96 -22.58
N ILE A 654 7.24 -1.66 -22.04
CA ILE A 654 7.12 -2.48 -20.81
C ILE A 654 6.57 -1.64 -19.65
N LYS A 655 7.05 -0.41 -19.47
CA LYS A 655 6.58 0.50 -18.42
C LYS A 655 5.13 0.95 -18.60
N GLN A 656 4.64 1.01 -19.84
CA GLN A 656 3.29 1.43 -20.19
C GLN A 656 2.30 0.26 -20.27
N ALA A 657 2.79 -0.96 -20.47
CA ALA A 657 2.01 -2.18 -20.57
C ALA A 657 1.24 -2.47 -19.28
N LYS A 658 -0.03 -2.80 -19.43
CA LYS A 658 -0.99 -3.18 -18.40
C LYS A 658 -1.35 -4.67 -18.45
N GLY A 659 -0.99 -5.38 -19.52
CA GLY A 659 -1.41 -6.75 -19.76
C GLY A 659 -0.76 -7.79 -18.82
N LYS A 660 -1.47 -8.86 -18.45
CA LYS A 660 -0.95 -9.97 -17.64
C LYS A 660 0.28 -10.62 -18.31
N TRP A 661 0.25 -10.71 -19.64
CA TRP A 661 1.29 -11.27 -20.47
C TRP A 661 1.88 -10.23 -21.42
N LEU A 662 3.20 -10.24 -21.62
CA LEU A 662 3.88 -9.40 -22.62
C LEU A 662 4.32 -10.28 -23.79
N LEU A 663 3.98 -9.87 -25.01
CA LEU A 663 4.44 -10.51 -26.24
C LEU A 663 5.25 -9.51 -27.07
N PHE A 664 6.49 -9.84 -27.40
CA PHE A 664 7.34 -9.00 -28.23
C PHE A 664 7.30 -9.46 -29.68
N ILE A 665 7.04 -8.52 -30.59
CA ILE A 665 7.05 -8.74 -32.03
C ILE A 665 7.93 -7.65 -32.65
N ASP A 666 8.94 -8.01 -33.43
CA ASP A 666 9.71 -7.03 -34.19
C ASP A 666 8.88 -6.53 -35.38
N SER A 667 9.07 -5.26 -35.76
CA SER A 667 8.25 -4.59 -36.79
C SER A 667 8.43 -5.16 -38.21
N ASP A 668 9.44 -6.00 -38.43
CA ASP A 668 9.70 -6.76 -39.65
C ASP A 668 9.27 -8.24 -39.58
N ASP A 669 8.69 -8.67 -38.47
CA ASP A 669 8.17 -10.02 -38.26
C ASP A 669 6.63 -10.02 -38.17
N TYR A 670 6.02 -11.21 -38.19
CA TYR A 670 4.56 -11.33 -38.03
C TYR A 670 4.16 -12.64 -37.36
N VAL A 671 2.94 -12.68 -36.85
CA VAL A 671 2.33 -13.85 -36.20
C VAL A 671 1.10 -14.34 -36.96
N THR A 672 0.79 -15.62 -36.84
CA THR A 672 -0.44 -16.18 -37.41
C THR A 672 -1.66 -15.80 -36.57
N PRO A 673 -2.88 -15.84 -37.15
CA PRO A 673 -4.12 -15.46 -36.45
C PRO A 673 -4.31 -16.09 -35.08
N HIS A 674 -3.92 -17.35 -34.94
CA HIS A 674 -4.13 -18.15 -33.74
C HIS A 674 -2.96 -18.10 -32.73
N ALA A 675 -1.85 -17.44 -33.05
CA ALA A 675 -0.65 -17.51 -32.21
C ALA A 675 -0.87 -16.97 -30.79
N ILE A 676 -1.55 -15.84 -30.66
CA ILE A 676 -1.80 -15.20 -29.36
C ILE A 676 -2.79 -16.03 -28.53
N VAL A 677 -3.87 -16.54 -29.14
CA VAL A 677 -4.86 -17.33 -28.42
C VAL A 677 -4.30 -18.68 -27.97
N ASP A 678 -3.52 -19.38 -28.79
CA ASP A 678 -2.95 -20.67 -28.42
C ASP A 678 -1.88 -20.50 -27.34
N ALA A 679 -1.04 -19.47 -27.45
CA ALA A 679 -0.08 -19.14 -26.40
C ALA A 679 -0.78 -18.76 -25.10
N TYR A 680 -1.82 -17.93 -25.17
CA TYR A 680 -2.64 -17.55 -24.00
C TYR A 680 -3.31 -18.76 -23.35
N ASN A 681 -3.88 -19.66 -24.13
CA ASN A 681 -4.51 -20.87 -23.61
C ASN A 681 -3.47 -21.76 -22.92
N LEU A 682 -2.35 -22.05 -23.59
CA LEU A 682 -1.27 -22.85 -23.02
C LEU A 682 -0.71 -22.23 -21.74
N ALA A 683 -0.60 -20.89 -21.70
CA ALA A 683 -0.15 -20.15 -20.53
C ALA A 683 -1.09 -20.22 -19.31
N ASN A 684 -2.38 -20.52 -19.53
CA ASN A 684 -3.38 -20.64 -18.48
C ASN A 684 -3.78 -22.11 -18.22
N GLU A 685 -3.20 -23.10 -18.92
CA GLU A 685 -3.36 -24.52 -18.58
C GLU A 685 -2.78 -24.85 -17.20
N ARG A 686 -1.72 -24.13 -16.81
CA ARG A 686 -1.09 -24.26 -15.50
C ARG A 686 -0.85 -22.89 -14.90
N GLU A 687 -1.23 -22.74 -13.64
CA GLU A 687 -1.01 -21.50 -12.91
C GLU A 687 0.50 -21.16 -12.78
N SER A 688 1.34 -22.19 -12.71
CA SER A 688 2.81 -22.12 -12.58
C SER A 688 3.53 -21.65 -13.84
N THR A 689 2.90 -21.64 -15.02
CA THR A 689 3.55 -21.22 -16.26
C THR A 689 3.93 -19.74 -16.20
N ASP A 690 5.20 -19.43 -16.42
CA ASP A 690 5.76 -18.07 -16.41
C ASP A 690 6.14 -17.57 -17.80
N LEU A 691 6.39 -18.51 -18.72
CA LEU A 691 6.88 -18.24 -20.06
C LEU A 691 6.28 -19.25 -21.04
N VAL A 692 5.67 -18.75 -22.11
CA VAL A 692 5.29 -19.56 -23.27
C VAL A 692 6.15 -19.18 -24.46
N CYS A 693 6.80 -20.16 -25.07
CA CYS A 693 7.60 -19.92 -26.28
C CYS A 693 6.92 -20.48 -27.53
N MET A 694 6.86 -19.65 -28.57
CA MET A 694 6.37 -20.00 -29.89
C MET A 694 7.54 -20.51 -30.76
N PRO A 695 7.37 -21.62 -31.50
CA PRO A 695 8.34 -22.00 -32.52
C PRO A 695 8.41 -20.94 -33.62
N TYR A 696 9.64 -20.74 -34.13
CA TYR A 696 9.87 -19.86 -35.26
C TYR A 696 9.75 -20.59 -36.58
N PHE A 697 9.14 -19.91 -37.53
CA PHE A 697 9.03 -20.31 -38.91
C PHE A 697 9.72 -19.28 -39.78
N ARG A 698 10.13 -19.71 -40.96
CA ARG A 698 10.78 -18.84 -41.92
C ARG A 698 9.71 -18.30 -42.86
N ALA A 699 9.66 -16.98 -43.03
CA ALA A 699 8.82 -16.42 -44.10
C ALA A 699 9.27 -16.96 -45.47
N GLU A 700 8.36 -17.07 -46.44
CA GLU A 700 8.61 -17.74 -47.73
C GLU A 700 9.85 -17.19 -48.46
N GLU A 701 10.10 -15.88 -48.34
CA GLU A 701 11.22 -15.18 -48.99
C GLU A 701 12.47 -15.04 -48.10
N SER A 702 12.42 -15.53 -46.85
CA SER A 702 13.53 -15.41 -45.90
C SER A 702 14.53 -16.55 -46.09
N SER A 703 15.80 -16.28 -45.82
CA SER A 703 16.92 -17.22 -45.75
C SER A 703 17.50 -17.35 -44.33
N ARG A 704 17.02 -16.52 -43.39
CA ARG A 704 17.48 -16.44 -42.00
C ARG A 704 17.45 -17.80 -41.30
N ALA A 705 18.53 -18.08 -40.59
CA ALA A 705 18.62 -19.27 -39.75
C ALA A 705 17.70 -19.13 -38.53
N ILE A 706 16.92 -20.16 -38.26
CA ILE A 706 16.03 -20.26 -37.10
C ILE A 706 16.51 -21.34 -36.14
N SER A 707 16.31 -21.12 -34.84
CA SER A 707 16.76 -22.04 -33.80
C SER A 707 15.77 -23.19 -33.60
N ARG A 708 15.78 -24.16 -34.52
CA ARG A 708 14.87 -25.33 -34.45
C ARG A 708 15.11 -26.20 -33.22
N SER A 709 16.36 -26.27 -32.75
CA SER A 709 16.73 -27.12 -31.61
C SER A 709 16.08 -26.68 -30.29
N ALA A 710 15.68 -25.41 -30.17
CA ALA A 710 14.97 -24.89 -29.00
C ALA A 710 13.47 -25.27 -28.98
N PHE A 711 12.91 -25.66 -30.14
CA PHE A 711 11.47 -25.89 -30.33
C PHE A 711 11.20 -27.22 -31.05
N ILE A 712 11.89 -28.28 -30.61
CA ILE A 712 11.83 -29.60 -31.24
C ILE A 712 10.51 -30.36 -30.98
N TYR A 713 9.66 -29.85 -30.08
CA TYR A 713 8.45 -30.51 -29.63
C TYR A 713 7.37 -30.46 -30.73
N PRO A 714 6.84 -31.60 -31.19
CA PRO A 714 5.75 -31.62 -32.17
C PRO A 714 4.44 -31.06 -31.61
N GLU A 715 4.15 -31.36 -30.36
CA GLU A 715 2.95 -30.95 -29.61
C GLU A 715 3.31 -29.96 -28.49
N ASN A 716 2.30 -29.33 -27.91
CA ASN A 716 2.47 -28.46 -26.76
C ASN A 716 3.08 -29.22 -25.57
N VAL A 717 4.06 -28.62 -24.92
CA VAL A 717 4.68 -29.14 -23.70
C VAL A 717 4.69 -28.06 -22.63
N SER A 718 4.40 -28.44 -21.39
CA SER A 718 4.33 -27.55 -20.22
C SER A 718 5.06 -28.21 -19.05
N GLY A 719 5.32 -27.46 -17.97
CA GLY A 719 6.02 -28.05 -16.81
C GLY A 719 7.54 -28.14 -16.96
N LEU A 720 8.15 -27.45 -17.93
CA LEU A 720 9.59 -27.56 -18.19
C LEU A 720 10.40 -26.59 -17.34
N ASP A 721 11.55 -27.02 -16.83
CA ASP A 721 12.58 -26.14 -16.30
C ASP A 721 13.47 -25.59 -17.43
N PHE A 722 14.12 -24.45 -17.22
CA PHE A 722 15.11 -23.95 -18.20
C PHE A 722 16.19 -24.99 -18.52
N LEU A 723 16.68 -25.72 -17.51
CA LEU A 723 17.72 -26.75 -17.68
C LEU A 723 17.21 -27.97 -18.47
N ASP A 724 15.90 -28.21 -18.52
CA ASP A 724 15.26 -29.26 -19.31
C ASP A 724 15.08 -28.87 -20.79
N THR A 725 15.34 -27.60 -21.12
CA THR A 725 15.13 -27.04 -22.45
C THR A 725 16.43 -26.77 -23.19
N LYS A 726 16.30 -26.50 -24.50
CA LYS A 726 17.37 -25.96 -25.35
C LYS A 726 17.19 -24.47 -25.63
N LEU A 727 16.47 -23.74 -24.77
CA LEU A 727 16.17 -22.32 -24.97
C LEU A 727 17.41 -21.42 -24.91
N TYR A 728 18.53 -21.90 -24.37
CA TYR A 728 19.84 -21.24 -24.53
C TYR A 728 20.29 -21.09 -26.00
N ASN A 729 19.66 -21.80 -26.94
CA ASN A 729 19.84 -21.61 -28.38
C ASN A 729 18.94 -20.50 -28.96
N SER A 730 18.02 -19.94 -28.17
CA SER A 730 17.02 -18.94 -28.55
C SER A 730 17.01 -17.74 -27.56
N LEU A 731 18.18 -17.13 -27.36
CA LEU A 731 18.34 -15.93 -26.52
C LEU A 731 17.88 -14.63 -27.21
N ASN A 732 16.68 -14.63 -27.75
CA ASN A 732 16.00 -13.41 -28.22
C ASN A 732 14.69 -13.25 -27.43
N VAL A 733 14.02 -12.10 -27.56
CA VAL A 733 12.76 -11.86 -26.84
C VAL A 733 11.51 -12.18 -27.69
N VAL A 734 11.65 -12.22 -29.02
CA VAL A 734 10.52 -12.40 -29.95
C VAL A 734 9.87 -13.78 -29.83
N GLY A 735 8.56 -13.83 -30.09
CA GLY A 735 7.77 -15.08 -30.01
C GLY A 735 7.76 -15.72 -28.62
N LYS A 736 8.02 -14.92 -27.58
CA LYS A 736 7.95 -15.34 -26.18
C LYS A 736 6.88 -14.51 -25.49
N MET A 737 5.87 -15.19 -24.97
CA MET A 737 4.84 -14.58 -24.17
C MET A 737 5.22 -14.77 -22.70
N VAL A 738 5.57 -13.67 -22.05
CA VAL A 738 6.18 -13.65 -20.71
C VAL A 738 5.18 -13.09 -19.72
N ARG A 739 5.04 -13.72 -18.55
CA ARG A 739 4.21 -13.18 -17.47
C ARG A 739 4.77 -11.84 -17.00
N ARG A 740 4.00 -10.76 -17.12
CA ARG A 740 4.45 -9.39 -16.83
C ARG A 740 5.02 -9.24 -15.42
N SER A 741 4.42 -9.91 -14.44
CA SER A 741 4.91 -9.86 -13.05
C SER A 741 6.34 -10.37 -12.90
N ILE A 742 6.81 -11.31 -13.73
CA ILE A 742 8.20 -11.78 -13.69
C ILE A 742 9.17 -10.67 -14.10
N ILE A 743 8.86 -9.93 -15.17
CA ILE A 743 9.69 -8.82 -15.64
C ILE A 743 9.72 -7.68 -14.60
N ILE A 744 8.58 -7.37 -13.97
CA ILE A 744 8.47 -6.32 -12.94
C ILE A 744 9.18 -6.72 -11.64
N ASN A 745 8.95 -7.94 -11.13
CA ASN A 745 9.48 -8.39 -9.85
C ASN A 745 11.02 -8.55 -9.86
N TYR A 746 11.60 -8.89 -11.02
CA TYR A 746 13.04 -9.11 -11.19
C TYR A 746 13.77 -7.95 -11.89
N GLU A 747 13.09 -6.82 -12.09
CA GLU A 747 13.62 -5.62 -12.75
C GLU A 747 14.38 -5.93 -14.06
N ILE A 748 13.78 -6.79 -14.89
CA ILE A 748 14.40 -7.24 -16.14
C ILE A 748 14.13 -6.18 -17.21
N GLU A 749 15.19 -5.48 -17.62
CA GLU A 749 15.13 -4.44 -18.62
C GLU A 749 16.16 -4.67 -19.73
N PHE A 750 15.91 -4.05 -20.89
CA PHE A 750 16.87 -4.01 -21.97
C PHE A 750 17.96 -2.95 -21.68
N PRO A 751 19.25 -3.27 -21.88
CA PRO A 751 20.32 -2.31 -21.69
C PRO A 751 20.35 -1.24 -22.80
N ALA A 752 20.10 0.03 -22.46
CA ALA A 752 20.06 1.13 -23.43
C ALA A 752 21.41 1.38 -24.12
N GLU A 753 22.50 1.07 -23.44
CA GLU A 753 23.87 1.26 -23.92
C GLU A 753 24.42 0.09 -24.75
N ILE A 754 23.72 -1.04 -24.80
CA ILE A 754 24.10 -2.21 -25.59
C ILE A 754 23.22 -2.23 -26.84
N ARG A 755 23.85 -2.05 -28.00
CA ARG A 755 23.14 -2.00 -29.30
C ARG A 755 22.95 -3.36 -29.96
N VAL A 756 23.71 -4.37 -29.55
CA VAL A 756 23.71 -5.70 -30.19
C VAL A 756 23.68 -6.75 -29.09
N ARG A 757 22.65 -7.60 -29.10
CA ARG A 757 22.39 -8.63 -28.07
C ARG A 757 21.94 -8.07 -26.73
N GLU A 758 21.34 -6.90 -26.75
CA GLU A 758 20.42 -6.44 -25.72
C GLU A 758 19.38 -7.52 -25.37
N ASP A 759 18.92 -8.29 -26.36
CA ASP A 759 17.97 -9.38 -26.12
C ASP A 759 18.59 -10.52 -25.32
N ASN A 760 19.87 -10.85 -25.56
CA ASN A 760 20.52 -11.88 -24.76
C ASN A 760 20.57 -11.43 -23.29
N TRP A 761 20.91 -10.17 -23.04
CA TRP A 761 20.92 -9.60 -21.68
C TRP A 761 19.56 -9.79 -21.02
N PHE A 762 18.49 -9.46 -21.73
CA PHE A 762 17.11 -9.61 -21.25
C PHE A 762 16.74 -11.09 -21.02
N SER A 763 16.86 -11.93 -22.04
CA SER A 763 16.42 -13.34 -22.00
C SER A 763 17.23 -14.18 -21.02
N MET A 764 18.53 -13.95 -20.86
CA MET A 764 19.34 -14.71 -19.90
C MET A 764 18.95 -14.43 -18.45
N ARG A 765 18.59 -13.18 -18.14
CA ARG A 765 18.04 -12.82 -16.83
C ARG A 765 16.66 -13.47 -16.65
N LEU A 766 15.80 -13.40 -17.68
CA LEU A 766 14.47 -13.99 -17.65
C LEU A 766 14.51 -15.51 -17.39
N TYR A 767 15.30 -16.25 -18.14
CA TYR A 767 15.45 -17.70 -17.99
C TYR A 767 16.05 -18.13 -16.65
N GLY A 768 16.76 -17.22 -15.97
CA GLY A 768 17.26 -17.49 -14.63
C GLY A 768 16.18 -17.54 -13.56
N VAL A 769 15.04 -16.90 -13.80
CA VAL A 769 14.02 -16.65 -12.76
C VAL A 769 12.66 -17.27 -13.06
N VAL A 770 12.37 -17.62 -14.32
CA VAL A 770 11.13 -18.34 -14.67
C VAL A 770 11.14 -19.74 -14.06
N ARG A 771 10.02 -20.11 -13.42
CA ARG A 771 9.89 -21.40 -12.72
C ARG A 771 9.43 -22.50 -13.64
N GLU A 772 8.50 -22.18 -14.53
CA GLU A 772 7.93 -23.13 -15.48
C GLU A 772 7.82 -22.52 -16.87
N ILE A 773 8.28 -23.29 -17.85
CA ILE A 773 8.27 -22.95 -19.26
C ILE A 773 7.29 -23.89 -19.96
N ALA A 774 6.43 -23.31 -20.80
CA ALA A 774 5.67 -24.03 -21.80
C ALA A 774 6.15 -23.67 -23.21
N ILE A 775 6.07 -24.62 -24.13
CA ILE A 775 6.48 -24.47 -25.52
C ILE A 775 5.36 -25.00 -26.41
N LEU A 776 4.91 -24.17 -27.35
CA LEU A 776 3.93 -24.59 -28.34
C LEU A 776 4.53 -25.60 -29.32
N GLY A 777 3.72 -26.56 -29.76
CA GLY A 777 4.11 -27.60 -30.69
C GLY A 777 4.41 -27.07 -32.10
N ASN A 778 5.48 -27.55 -32.72
CA ASN A 778 5.92 -27.08 -34.04
C ASN A 778 5.12 -27.65 -35.24
N GLN A 779 4.06 -28.44 -34.99
CA GLN A 779 3.12 -28.87 -36.03
C GLN A 779 2.23 -27.73 -36.55
N LYS A 780 2.12 -26.64 -35.78
CA LYS A 780 1.36 -25.44 -36.15
C LYS A 780 2.30 -24.24 -36.27
N GLU A 781 2.04 -23.38 -37.25
CA GLU A 781 2.86 -22.22 -37.53
C GLU A 781 2.43 -21.01 -36.70
N TYR A 782 3.36 -20.33 -36.02
CA TYR A 782 3.03 -19.28 -35.06
C TYR A 782 3.73 -17.95 -35.33
N TYR A 783 5.07 -17.96 -35.34
CA TYR A 783 5.87 -16.74 -35.42
C TYR A 783 6.81 -16.81 -36.62
N PHE A 784 6.68 -15.89 -37.57
CA PHE A 784 7.47 -15.86 -38.79
C PHE A 784 8.56 -14.81 -38.73
N ILE A 785 9.79 -15.25 -38.96
CA ILE A 785 10.96 -14.38 -38.98
C ILE A 785 11.36 -14.04 -40.42
N ARG A 786 11.60 -12.76 -40.69
CA ARG A 786 12.10 -12.27 -41.98
C ARG A 786 13.62 -12.09 -42.06
N ASP A 787 14.09 -11.93 -43.29
CA ASP A 787 15.49 -11.63 -43.56
C ASP A 787 15.87 -10.24 -43.04
N LYS A 788 17.13 -10.13 -42.62
CA LYS A 788 17.66 -8.88 -42.07
C LYS A 788 17.88 -7.88 -43.19
N ASP A 789 17.39 -6.67 -43.01
CA ASP A 789 17.66 -5.55 -43.89
C ASP A 789 18.83 -4.69 -43.37
N ASN A 790 19.06 -3.56 -44.03
CA ASN A 790 20.12 -2.60 -43.68
C ASN A 790 19.88 -1.86 -42.36
N VAL A 791 18.66 -1.91 -41.81
CA VAL A 791 18.29 -1.28 -40.55
C VAL A 791 18.57 -2.22 -39.36
N SER A 792 18.68 -3.53 -39.60
CA SER A 792 18.92 -4.53 -38.54
C SER A 792 20.29 -4.38 -37.87
N LEU A 793 20.28 -4.05 -36.57
CA LEU A 793 21.51 -3.98 -35.74
C LEU A 793 22.16 -5.36 -35.54
N SER A 794 21.42 -6.43 -35.77
CA SER A 794 21.93 -7.80 -35.66
C SER A 794 22.89 -8.18 -36.80
N ASN A 795 23.13 -7.28 -37.76
CA ASN A 795 24.18 -7.39 -38.77
C ASN A 795 25.58 -7.06 -38.21
N TYR A 796 25.66 -6.33 -37.09
CA TYR A 796 26.93 -5.98 -36.46
C TYR A 796 27.43 -7.08 -35.50
N ARG A 797 28.76 -7.21 -35.37
CA ARG A 797 29.36 -8.10 -34.36
C ARG A 797 29.23 -7.46 -32.98
N THR A 798 28.86 -8.25 -31.97
CA THR A 798 28.87 -7.78 -30.58
C THR A 798 30.30 -7.45 -30.14
N PRO A 799 30.56 -6.22 -29.66
CA PRO A 799 31.85 -5.85 -29.11
C PRO A 799 32.26 -6.76 -27.94
N PRO A 800 33.53 -7.18 -27.81
CA PRO A 800 33.94 -8.04 -26.70
C PRO A 800 33.72 -7.41 -25.33
N ARG A 801 33.89 -6.09 -25.22
CA ARG A 801 33.60 -5.32 -24.01
C ARG A 801 32.11 -5.44 -23.60
N ASP A 802 31.22 -5.43 -24.59
CA ASP A 802 29.77 -5.50 -24.40
C ASP A 802 29.38 -6.94 -24.06
N ALA A 803 30.02 -7.95 -24.69
CA ALA A 803 29.85 -9.35 -24.34
C ALA A 803 30.27 -9.65 -22.88
N ALA A 804 31.42 -9.12 -22.45
CA ALA A 804 31.86 -9.22 -21.06
C ALA A 804 30.88 -8.51 -20.13
N LYS A 805 30.41 -7.32 -20.51
CA LYS A 805 29.42 -6.55 -19.75
C LYS A 805 28.11 -7.30 -19.58
N ILE A 806 27.54 -7.83 -20.66
CA ILE A 806 26.35 -8.68 -20.61
C ILE A 806 26.59 -9.84 -19.65
N PHE A 807 27.70 -10.56 -19.81
CA PHE A 807 27.98 -11.73 -18.98
C PHE A 807 28.10 -11.39 -17.50
N PHE A 808 28.96 -10.44 -17.10
CA PHE A 808 29.16 -10.19 -15.67
C PHE A 808 27.95 -9.52 -15.02
N THR A 809 27.15 -8.74 -15.76
CA THR A 809 25.93 -8.17 -15.18
C THR A 809 24.84 -9.22 -15.03
N VAL A 810 24.68 -10.13 -15.99
CA VAL A 810 23.81 -11.31 -15.82
C VAL A 810 24.33 -12.20 -14.69
N PHE A 811 25.64 -12.37 -14.57
CA PHE A 811 26.27 -13.12 -13.49
C PHE A 811 25.91 -12.54 -12.13
N GLN A 812 26.14 -11.23 -11.95
CA GLN A 812 25.81 -10.51 -10.72
C GLN A 812 24.33 -10.62 -10.39
N PHE A 813 23.48 -10.54 -11.41
CA PHE A 813 22.04 -10.75 -11.27
C PHE A 813 21.73 -12.17 -10.76
N ILE A 814 22.15 -13.23 -11.45
CA ILE A 814 21.83 -14.62 -11.07
C ILE A 814 22.42 -15.01 -9.71
N PHE A 815 23.65 -14.61 -9.42
CA PHE A 815 24.29 -14.93 -8.14
C PHE A 815 23.68 -14.17 -6.96
N GLY A 816 23.05 -13.02 -7.22
CA GLY A 816 22.28 -12.26 -6.26
C GLY A 816 20.88 -12.80 -5.94
N LEU A 817 20.41 -13.85 -6.61
CA LEU A 817 19.08 -14.43 -6.38
C LEU A 817 19.08 -15.43 -5.22
N ASP A 818 18.60 -15.06 -4.03
CA ASP A 818 18.66 -15.92 -2.84
C ASP A 818 17.83 -17.20 -2.96
N GLU A 819 16.80 -17.21 -3.81
CA GLU A 819 15.90 -18.35 -4.05
C GLU A 819 16.53 -19.49 -4.87
N LEU A 820 17.65 -19.24 -5.55
CA LEU A 820 18.35 -20.25 -6.32
C LEU A 820 19.49 -20.86 -5.50
N SER A 821 19.54 -22.20 -5.46
CA SER A 821 20.70 -22.88 -4.86
C SER A 821 21.98 -22.51 -5.61
N SER A 822 23.11 -22.49 -4.90
CA SER A 822 24.43 -22.23 -5.50
C SER A 822 24.74 -23.17 -6.67
N ALA A 823 24.27 -24.41 -6.61
CA ALA A 823 24.41 -25.38 -7.69
C ALA A 823 23.62 -24.94 -8.94
N ARG A 824 22.34 -24.59 -8.77
CA ARG A 824 21.49 -24.13 -9.88
C ARG A 824 22.00 -22.82 -10.51
N LYS A 825 22.48 -21.88 -9.69
CA LYS A 825 23.15 -20.66 -10.16
C LYS A 825 24.36 -20.97 -11.04
N ALA A 826 25.20 -21.90 -10.57
CA ALA A 826 26.37 -22.34 -11.30
C ALA A 826 25.99 -23.03 -12.62
N ASP A 827 24.93 -23.83 -12.63
CA ASP A 827 24.43 -24.53 -13.81
C ASP A 827 23.95 -23.58 -14.91
N ILE A 828 23.11 -22.62 -14.55
CA ILE A 828 22.60 -21.60 -15.48
C ILE A 828 23.77 -20.76 -16.02
N MET A 829 24.66 -20.28 -15.14
CA MET A 829 25.78 -19.45 -15.57
C MET A 829 26.83 -20.22 -16.36
N ALA A 830 26.97 -21.54 -16.16
CA ALA A 830 27.81 -22.38 -17.00
C ALA A 830 27.27 -22.46 -18.44
N ILE A 831 25.96 -22.66 -18.62
CA ILE A 831 25.31 -22.63 -19.94
C ILE A 831 25.55 -21.29 -20.64
N TYR A 832 25.43 -20.19 -19.90
CA TYR A 832 25.68 -18.85 -20.43
C TYR A 832 27.14 -18.60 -20.76
N LEU A 833 28.06 -19.05 -19.91
CA LEU A 833 29.48 -18.91 -20.16
C LEU A 833 29.88 -19.67 -21.44
N ASN A 834 29.36 -20.88 -21.67
CA ASN A 834 29.56 -21.63 -22.92
C ASN A 834 29.29 -20.79 -24.17
N ARG A 835 28.23 -19.97 -24.13
CA ARG A 835 27.86 -19.11 -25.27
C ARG A 835 28.73 -17.85 -25.38
N TYR A 836 29.24 -17.34 -24.26
CA TYR A 836 29.96 -16.06 -24.21
C TYR A 836 31.48 -16.19 -24.21
N THR A 837 32.05 -17.35 -23.89
CA THR A 837 33.50 -17.59 -23.82
C THR A 837 34.22 -17.06 -25.06
N LYS A 838 33.82 -17.50 -26.26
CA LYS A 838 34.40 -17.02 -27.53
C LYS A 838 34.26 -15.52 -27.73
N MET A 839 33.15 -14.95 -27.27
CA MET A 839 32.87 -13.53 -27.45
C MET A 839 33.75 -12.66 -26.56
N ILE A 840 33.98 -13.10 -25.32
CA ILE A 840 34.79 -12.45 -24.30
C ILE A 840 36.28 -12.56 -24.63
N LYS A 841 36.74 -13.75 -25.07
CA LYS A 841 38.15 -14.00 -25.44
C LYS A 841 38.69 -13.09 -26.55
N ARG A 842 37.81 -12.51 -27.37
CA ARG A 842 38.20 -11.53 -28.40
C ARG A 842 38.65 -10.18 -27.84
N GLY A 843 38.35 -9.87 -26.58
CA GLY A 843 38.69 -8.60 -25.97
C GLY A 843 39.94 -8.71 -25.11
N LYS A 844 40.90 -7.81 -25.30
CA LYS A 844 42.13 -7.80 -24.48
C LYS A 844 41.88 -7.70 -22.98
N TYR A 845 40.95 -6.85 -22.56
CA TYR A 845 40.64 -6.58 -21.14
C TYR A 845 39.31 -7.19 -20.69
N SER A 846 38.61 -7.86 -21.60
CA SER A 846 37.29 -8.43 -21.35
C SER A 846 37.34 -9.64 -20.40
N PRO A 847 38.28 -10.58 -20.54
CA PRO A 847 38.50 -11.67 -19.59
C PRO A 847 38.85 -11.18 -18.18
N ASP A 848 39.80 -10.24 -18.04
CA ASP A 848 40.16 -9.64 -16.74
C ASP A 848 38.95 -9.06 -16.02
N ARG A 849 38.11 -8.33 -16.76
CA ARG A 849 36.90 -7.71 -16.20
C ARG A 849 35.88 -8.76 -15.73
N VAL A 850 35.79 -9.90 -16.40
CA VAL A 850 34.96 -11.02 -15.93
C VAL A 850 35.55 -11.59 -14.65
N LEU A 851 36.85 -11.88 -14.61
CA LEU A 851 37.51 -12.37 -13.40
C LEU A 851 37.36 -11.40 -12.22
N GLU A 852 37.57 -10.11 -12.43
CA GLU A 852 37.43 -9.07 -11.39
C GLU A 852 36.02 -9.07 -10.78
N LYS A 853 34.98 -9.23 -11.61
CA LYS A 853 33.58 -9.09 -11.19
C LYS A 853 32.95 -10.41 -10.72
N THR A 854 33.44 -11.56 -11.16
CA THR A 854 32.81 -12.87 -10.89
C THR A 854 33.77 -13.89 -10.25
N GLY A 855 35.03 -13.51 -10.03
CA GLY A 855 36.13 -14.41 -9.73
C GLY A 855 35.97 -15.27 -8.47
N GLN A 856 35.29 -14.82 -7.43
CA GLN A 856 35.09 -15.64 -6.23
C GLN A 856 34.16 -16.85 -6.45
N TYR A 857 33.42 -16.87 -7.56
CA TYR A 857 32.39 -17.86 -7.85
C TYR A 857 32.64 -18.69 -9.12
N LEU A 858 33.62 -18.34 -9.95
CA LEU A 858 33.92 -19.09 -11.18
C LEU A 858 34.32 -20.56 -10.90
N SER A 859 34.89 -20.82 -9.72
CA SER A 859 35.18 -22.18 -9.23
C SER A 859 33.93 -23.06 -9.10
N LEU A 860 32.75 -22.48 -8.86
CA LEU A 860 31.47 -23.18 -8.81
C LEU A 860 30.98 -23.54 -10.22
N LEU A 861 31.06 -22.60 -11.17
CA LEU A 861 30.68 -22.86 -12.58
C LEU A 861 31.52 -23.99 -13.18
N LYS A 862 32.81 -24.04 -12.83
CA LYS A 862 33.74 -25.10 -13.26
C LYS A 862 33.28 -26.52 -12.83
N GLN A 863 32.50 -26.61 -11.76
CA GLN A 863 31.98 -27.87 -11.21
C GLN A 863 30.61 -28.26 -11.78
N SER A 864 29.92 -27.33 -12.47
CA SER A 864 28.64 -27.59 -13.09
C SER A 864 28.73 -28.72 -14.14
N PRO A 865 27.76 -29.65 -14.20
CA PRO A 865 27.66 -30.62 -15.30
C PRO A 865 27.37 -29.96 -16.67
N TYR A 866 26.93 -28.71 -16.70
CA TYR A 866 26.57 -28.00 -17.93
C TYR A 866 27.73 -27.20 -18.54
N ILE A 867 28.89 -27.08 -17.88
CA ILE A 867 30.05 -26.35 -18.43
C ILE A 867 30.73 -27.17 -19.52
N ASP A 868 30.96 -26.58 -20.70
CA ASP A 868 31.69 -27.24 -21.77
C ASP A 868 33.22 -27.21 -21.55
N LYS A 869 33.95 -28.04 -22.31
CA LYS A 869 35.40 -28.15 -22.17
C LYS A 869 36.12 -26.82 -22.42
N GLU A 870 35.64 -26.03 -23.38
CA GLU A 870 36.27 -24.76 -23.77
C GLU A 870 36.13 -23.71 -22.67
N SER A 871 34.94 -23.60 -22.08
CA SER A 871 34.61 -22.63 -21.03
C SER A 871 35.18 -23.04 -19.67
N LYS A 872 35.27 -24.35 -19.42
CA LYS A 872 36.00 -24.88 -18.26
C LYS A 872 37.48 -24.54 -18.34
N GLN A 873 38.09 -24.65 -19.52
CA GLN A 873 39.47 -24.23 -19.75
C GLN A 873 39.61 -22.70 -19.60
N PHE A 874 38.68 -21.93 -20.14
CA PHE A 874 38.66 -20.47 -19.99
C PHE A 874 38.66 -20.02 -18.51
N ILE A 875 37.89 -20.67 -17.63
CA ILE A 875 37.92 -20.38 -16.18
C ILE A 875 39.31 -20.64 -15.57
N ILE A 876 39.98 -21.72 -15.98
CA ILE A 876 41.34 -22.05 -15.51
C ILE A 876 42.31 -20.97 -15.98
N ASP A 877 42.24 -20.59 -17.25
CA ASP A 877 43.12 -19.57 -17.85
C ASP A 877 42.91 -18.19 -17.21
N LEU A 878 41.68 -17.86 -16.77
CA LEU A 878 41.39 -16.63 -16.02
C LEU A 878 42.14 -16.58 -14.68
N TYR A 879 42.06 -17.61 -13.84
CA TYR A 879 42.74 -17.62 -12.53
C TYR A 879 44.26 -17.64 -12.64
N ASP A 880 44.80 -18.31 -13.66
CA ASP A 880 46.24 -18.39 -13.91
C ASP A 880 46.81 -17.14 -14.61
N ALA A 881 45.96 -16.18 -15.02
CA ALA A 881 46.31 -15.07 -15.89
C ALA A 881 46.97 -15.51 -17.23
N LYS A 882 46.54 -16.66 -17.77
CA LYS A 882 47.09 -17.32 -18.99
C LYS A 882 46.11 -17.33 -20.17
N TYR A 883 45.17 -16.39 -20.25
CA TYR A 883 44.24 -16.35 -21.37
C TYR A 883 44.87 -15.65 -22.59
N GLU A 884 44.75 -16.26 -23.77
CA GLU A 884 45.15 -15.66 -25.04
C GLU A 884 43.97 -14.90 -25.67
N VAL A 885 44.22 -13.67 -26.15
CA VAL A 885 43.22 -12.89 -26.90
C VAL A 885 43.06 -13.53 -28.27
N THR A 886 41.86 -14.01 -28.59
CA THR A 886 41.56 -14.54 -29.93
C THR A 886 41.35 -13.36 -30.88
N GLU A 887 42.10 -13.28 -31.99
CA GLU A 887 42.00 -12.19 -32.99
C GLU A 887 40.57 -11.90 -33.48
#